data_AF-A0A949IHK0-F1
#
_entry.id   AF-A0A949IHK0-F1
#
_cell.length_a   1.000
_cell.length_b   1.000
_cell.length_c   1.000
_cell.angle_alpha   90.00
_cell.angle_beta   90.00
_cell.angle_gamma   90.00
#
_symmetry.space_group_name_H-M   'P 1'
#
loop_
_entity.id
_entity.type
_entity.pdbx_description
1 polymer ?
#
loop_
_entity_poly.entity_id
_entity_poly.type
_entity_poly.pdbx_seq_one_letter_code
_entity_poly.pdbx_strand_id
1 'polypeptide(L)'
;MTLVIDLRCLQDKQYYERGIGNHARSLIRHATPGWVGIYDPALPDLPEEVRRLAATLSPHAYVPGARVFLNPSPFSPGQNFCARLLTDARVRKAVCVYDFIPLDEPERYLCDPVARLEYLTSLAWLRRYDLFLPISVPTNSRLRELFGQVESVVTGVGLPPFLDALPPAKPRHILMVGGDDARKNPEVLLRAHAANATLHDVPLVITGAYGPDAAARMRKITRVALPGRVNNEEMAALYAGALVVVTPSKAEGFSMPVVEACKASVPSLASDIPPHRALLPERFLFGVDDDAKLAWLLEDALAKRDEMVAAQAGLAVPFSEQAVAAKVFSALHPKQAAAKRPKLALLTPLPPARSGVADHSAALLVELRKLAEVDTFAVAPYSPLAVQNGKYDAVLCVIGNSPLHGEIYELCLRHGAAALCHDARLLGLATSAGLAAAAEIASGELGRNVLEEEIDVWARDESKREASFLGRLARAARPLIFHAPQPVELCRERFGVEARYLPFPMMRHHAPISRQERAAARARFGIGPAEKLIVSFGFLVPGKGIAEALAAFALLKAEQPEARLVFAGEVGMDLAPLTEQAKTLLVTLGTGFLSDADYRAWLAAADAGLQLRVGQPGGISAALQDCIGAGLASVASRDLAENINAPAFVKHVADWPDSREIARALASSLAKPVDNEIARAAYCAAHAMPAYAARLLEMVLKPIVTF
;
A
#
# COMPACT_ATOMS: atom_id res chain seq x y z
N MET A 1 -0.10 18.17 -10.15
CA MET A 1 -1.20 17.80 -9.23
C MET A 1 -1.27 16.29 -9.20
N THR A 2 -1.19 15.65 -8.03
CA THR A 2 -1.25 14.18 -7.98
C THR A 2 -2.72 13.72 -7.98
N LEU A 3 -3.18 13.22 -9.13
CA LEU A 3 -4.45 12.52 -9.29
C LEU A 3 -4.25 11.05 -8.91
N VAL A 4 -5.10 10.56 -8.01
CA VAL A 4 -5.15 9.16 -7.58
C VAL A 4 -6.46 8.54 -8.05
N ILE A 5 -6.41 7.37 -8.69
CA ILE A 5 -7.61 6.68 -9.20
C ILE A 5 -7.70 5.29 -8.57
N ASP A 6 -8.87 4.92 -8.04
CA ASP A 6 -9.16 3.59 -7.52
C ASP A 6 -9.35 2.58 -8.66
N LEU A 7 -8.37 1.68 -8.85
CA LEU A 7 -8.41 0.64 -9.88
C LEU A 7 -8.93 -0.69 -9.36
N ARG A 8 -9.28 -0.80 -8.07
CA ARG A 8 -9.65 -2.09 -7.47
C ARG A 8 -10.91 -2.70 -8.09
N CYS A 9 -11.82 -1.88 -8.61
CA CYS A 9 -12.98 -2.37 -9.37
C CYS A 9 -12.61 -3.10 -10.66
N LEU A 10 -11.39 -2.91 -11.17
CA LEU A 10 -10.84 -3.60 -12.35
C LEU A 10 -10.05 -4.86 -12.00
N GLN A 11 -9.80 -5.14 -10.72
CA GLN A 11 -9.19 -6.39 -10.25
C GLN A 11 -10.23 -7.52 -10.09
N ASP A 12 -11.49 -7.16 -9.89
CA ASP A 12 -12.57 -8.13 -9.80
C ASP A 12 -13.05 -8.55 -11.19
N LYS A 13 -12.77 -9.81 -11.57
CA LYS A 13 -13.19 -10.40 -12.85
C LYS A 13 -14.70 -10.34 -13.08
N GLN A 14 -15.50 -10.38 -12.01
CA GLN A 14 -16.96 -10.28 -12.14
C GLN A 14 -17.42 -8.89 -12.56
N TYR A 15 -16.67 -7.84 -12.22
CA TYR A 15 -17.00 -6.44 -12.56
C TYR A 15 -16.26 -5.93 -13.78
N TYR A 16 -15.06 -6.47 -14.06
CA TYR A 16 -14.20 -6.07 -15.17
C TYR A 16 -14.98 -5.99 -16.49
N GLU A 17 -15.72 -7.03 -16.85
CA GLU A 17 -16.45 -7.13 -18.12
C GLU A 17 -17.88 -6.56 -18.07
N ARG A 18 -18.34 -6.06 -16.91
CA ARG A 18 -19.69 -5.50 -16.74
C ARG A 18 -19.69 -3.98 -16.94
N GLY A 19 -20.89 -3.40 -16.97
CA GLY A 19 -21.10 -1.96 -17.22
C GLY A 19 -20.25 -1.02 -16.37
N ILE A 20 -20.11 -1.30 -15.06
CA ILE A 20 -19.26 -0.48 -14.15
C ILE A 20 -17.78 -0.56 -14.55
N GLY A 21 -17.24 -1.77 -14.75
CA GLY A 21 -15.85 -1.97 -15.18
C GLY A 21 -15.57 -1.39 -16.57
N ASN A 22 -16.50 -1.56 -17.51
CA ASN A 22 -16.44 -0.90 -18.83
C ASN A 22 -16.34 0.62 -18.71
N HIS A 23 -17.20 1.22 -17.89
CA HIS A 23 -17.18 2.66 -17.68
C HIS A 23 -15.88 3.13 -17.01
N ALA A 24 -15.42 2.43 -15.97
CA ALA A 24 -14.16 2.74 -15.30
C ALA A 24 -12.96 2.66 -16.26
N ARG A 25 -12.90 1.62 -17.11
CA ARG A 25 -11.87 1.49 -18.17
C ARG A 25 -11.92 2.64 -19.16
N SER A 26 -13.12 2.99 -19.62
CA SER A 26 -13.35 4.11 -20.53
C SER A 26 -12.78 5.42 -19.94
N LEU A 27 -13.06 5.70 -18.67
CA LEU A 27 -12.56 6.89 -17.98
C LEU A 27 -11.03 6.91 -17.89
N ILE A 28 -10.40 5.81 -17.44
CA ILE A 28 -8.95 5.82 -17.22
C ILE A 28 -8.13 5.87 -18.52
N ARG A 29 -8.66 5.40 -19.66
CA ARG A 29 -8.02 5.55 -20.98
C ARG A 29 -7.89 7.02 -21.40
N HIS A 30 -8.77 7.87 -20.91
CA HIS A 30 -8.82 9.29 -21.22
C HIS A 30 -8.32 10.18 -20.08
N ALA A 31 -7.75 9.59 -19.02
CA ALA A 31 -7.13 10.34 -17.92
C ALA A 31 -5.89 11.10 -18.41
N THR A 32 -5.68 12.31 -17.88
CA THR A 32 -4.45 13.08 -18.16
C THR A 32 -3.22 12.31 -17.66
N PRO A 33 -2.09 12.29 -18.40
CA PRO A 33 -0.88 11.58 -17.97
C PRO A 33 -0.39 11.96 -16.56
N GLY A 34 0.32 11.04 -15.90
CA GLY A 34 0.96 11.30 -14.60
C GLY A 34 0.12 10.99 -13.35
N TRP A 35 -0.96 10.21 -13.49
CA TRP A 35 -1.81 9.78 -12.37
C TRP A 35 -1.30 8.49 -11.71
N VAL A 36 -1.66 8.30 -10.44
CA VAL A 36 -1.32 7.13 -9.63
C VAL A 36 -2.55 6.22 -9.53
N GLY A 37 -2.42 4.97 -9.98
CA GLY A 37 -3.46 3.96 -9.83
C GLY A 37 -3.28 3.18 -8.53
N ILE A 38 -4.29 3.16 -7.66
CA ILE A 38 -4.26 2.31 -6.46
C ILE A 38 -4.91 0.95 -6.76
N TYR A 39 -4.29 -0.12 -6.28
CA TYR A 39 -4.78 -1.49 -6.39
C TYR A 39 -4.54 -2.21 -5.05
N ASP A 40 -5.25 -3.31 -4.82
CA ASP A 40 -5.13 -4.12 -3.61
C ASP A 40 -4.43 -5.45 -3.96
N PRO A 41 -3.22 -5.74 -3.44
CA PRO A 41 -2.54 -7.01 -3.66
C PRO A 41 -3.29 -8.25 -3.15
N ALA A 42 -4.30 -8.08 -2.30
CA ALA A 42 -5.16 -9.18 -1.86
C ALA A 42 -6.25 -9.53 -2.89
N LEU A 43 -6.44 -8.69 -3.91
CA LEU A 43 -7.31 -8.95 -5.05
C LEU A 43 -6.49 -9.48 -6.25
N PRO A 44 -7.13 -10.11 -7.26
CA PRO A 44 -6.43 -10.54 -8.47
C PRO A 44 -5.63 -9.43 -9.14
N ASP A 45 -4.58 -9.80 -9.88
CA ASP A 45 -3.75 -8.82 -10.59
C ASP A 45 -4.57 -7.97 -11.57
N LEU A 46 -4.17 -6.69 -11.68
CA LEU A 46 -4.68 -5.81 -12.72
C LEU A 46 -4.31 -6.36 -14.11
N PRO A 47 -5.23 -6.35 -15.08
CA PRO A 47 -4.91 -6.66 -16.48
C PRO A 47 -3.83 -5.75 -17.03
N GLU A 48 -2.94 -6.29 -17.86
CA GLU A 48 -1.75 -5.60 -18.38
C GLU A 48 -2.10 -4.29 -19.10
N GLU A 49 -3.19 -4.28 -19.86
CA GLU A 49 -3.73 -3.08 -20.52
C GLU A 49 -4.09 -1.96 -19.53
N VAL A 50 -4.55 -2.29 -18.33
CA VAL A 50 -4.88 -1.31 -17.27
C VAL A 50 -3.62 -0.85 -16.57
N ARG A 51 -2.67 -1.77 -16.30
CA ARG A 51 -1.40 -1.46 -15.63
C ARG A 51 -0.60 -0.40 -16.37
N ARG A 52 -0.59 -0.44 -17.71
CA ARG A 52 0.15 0.48 -18.58
C ARG A 52 -0.43 1.90 -18.64
N LEU A 53 -1.68 2.11 -18.22
CA LEU A 53 -2.33 3.42 -18.29
C LEU A 53 -1.93 4.34 -17.12
N ALA A 54 -1.57 3.76 -15.97
CA ALA A 54 -1.12 4.51 -14.81
C ALA A 54 0.36 4.87 -14.95
N ALA A 55 0.73 6.10 -14.58
CA ALA A 55 2.14 6.48 -14.51
C ALA A 55 2.85 5.76 -13.36
N THR A 56 2.12 5.47 -12.28
CA THR A 56 2.61 4.71 -11.14
C THR A 56 1.49 3.88 -10.56
N LEU A 57 1.76 2.64 -10.18
CA LEU A 57 0.84 1.80 -9.44
C LEU A 57 1.21 1.78 -7.96
N SER A 58 0.23 1.96 -7.09
CA SER A 58 0.38 1.87 -5.65
C SER A 58 -0.45 0.71 -5.11
N PRO A 59 0.16 -0.24 -4.38
CA PRO A 59 -0.56 -1.34 -3.74
C PRO A 59 -1.40 -0.90 -2.53
N HIS A 60 -1.44 0.41 -2.23
CA HIS A 60 -1.96 0.98 -1.00
C HIS A 60 -2.66 2.33 -1.27
N ALA A 61 -3.61 2.70 -0.42
CA ALA A 61 -4.24 4.03 -0.44
C ALA A 61 -3.38 5.15 0.18
N TYR A 62 -2.16 4.84 0.66
CA TYR A 62 -1.18 5.84 1.06
C TYR A 62 -0.42 6.37 -0.15
N VAL A 63 -0.82 7.55 -0.65
CA VAL A 63 -0.15 8.24 -1.77
C VAL A 63 0.30 9.64 -1.32
N PRO A 64 1.58 9.85 -0.99
CA PRO A 64 2.09 11.16 -0.59
C PRO A 64 1.79 12.25 -1.61
N GLY A 65 1.25 13.37 -1.13
CA GLY A 65 0.94 14.52 -1.98
C GLY A 65 -0.30 14.36 -2.87
N ALA A 66 -1.12 13.32 -2.68
CA ALA A 66 -2.44 13.22 -3.30
C ALA A 66 -3.24 14.52 -3.12
N ARG A 67 -3.81 15.03 -4.22
CA ARG A 67 -4.66 16.24 -4.20
C ARG A 67 -6.08 15.95 -4.67
N VAL A 68 -6.23 14.96 -5.54
CA VAL A 68 -7.51 14.51 -6.05
C VAL A 68 -7.55 13.00 -5.97
N PHE A 69 -8.66 12.47 -5.48
CA PHE A 69 -8.97 11.04 -5.51
C PHE A 69 -10.25 10.81 -6.32
N LEU A 70 -10.17 9.99 -7.36
CA LEU A 70 -11.33 9.55 -8.14
C LEU A 70 -11.64 8.09 -7.80
N ASN A 71 -12.86 7.83 -7.34
CA ASN A 71 -13.37 6.49 -7.18
C ASN A 71 -14.42 6.16 -8.27
N PRO A 72 -14.08 5.32 -9.25
CA PRO A 72 -15.03 4.90 -10.28
C PRO A 72 -16.13 3.96 -9.78
N SER A 73 -15.98 3.32 -8.61
CA SER A 73 -16.92 2.30 -8.11
C SER A 73 -16.96 2.27 -6.57
N PRO A 74 -17.84 3.06 -5.93
CA PRO A 74 -17.85 3.20 -4.47
C PRO A 74 -18.48 2.02 -3.71
N PHE A 75 -19.19 1.11 -4.39
CA PHE A 75 -19.85 -0.02 -3.76
C PHE A 75 -19.07 -1.33 -3.87
N SER A 76 -18.11 -1.41 -4.80
CA SER A 76 -17.28 -2.61 -5.01
C SER A 76 -15.90 -2.25 -5.56
N PRO A 77 -14.79 -2.62 -4.90
CA PRO A 77 -14.70 -3.28 -3.58
C PRO A 77 -14.98 -2.33 -2.39
N GLY A 78 -15.08 -2.90 -1.18
CA GLY A 78 -15.32 -2.13 0.04
C GLY A 78 -14.35 -0.96 0.24
N GLN A 79 -14.85 0.12 0.84
CA GLN A 79 -14.19 1.43 0.87
C GLN A 79 -13.14 1.58 1.99
N ASN A 80 -13.05 0.62 2.91
CA ASN A 80 -12.13 0.68 4.05
C ASN A 80 -10.67 0.79 3.63
N PHE A 81 -10.27 0.14 2.53
CA PHE A 81 -8.91 0.28 1.98
C PHE A 81 -8.58 1.74 1.64
N CYS A 82 -9.53 2.47 1.05
CA CYS A 82 -9.39 3.88 0.64
C CYS A 82 -9.66 4.89 1.77
N ALA A 83 -9.91 4.45 3.00
CA ALA A 83 -10.28 5.30 4.13
C ALA A 83 -9.33 6.48 4.36
N ARG A 84 -8.03 6.30 4.07
CA ARG A 84 -7.02 7.37 4.18
C ARG A 84 -7.30 8.54 3.24
N LEU A 85 -7.52 8.24 1.96
CA LEU A 85 -7.86 9.26 0.97
C LEU A 85 -9.21 9.90 1.28
N LEU A 86 -10.18 9.10 1.76
CA LEU A 86 -11.53 9.57 2.08
C LEU A 86 -11.60 10.47 3.32
N THR A 87 -10.71 10.28 4.29
CA THR A 87 -10.67 11.07 5.53
C THR A 87 -9.71 12.26 5.46
N ASP A 88 -8.89 12.36 4.41
CA ASP A 88 -7.96 13.48 4.24
C ASP A 88 -8.68 14.73 3.74
N ALA A 89 -8.70 15.80 4.54
CA ALA A 89 -9.35 17.06 4.17
C ALA A 89 -8.63 17.83 3.05
N ARG A 90 -7.38 17.46 2.73
CA ARG A 90 -6.56 18.09 1.68
C ARG A 90 -6.79 17.47 0.30
N VAL A 91 -7.37 16.28 0.27
CA VAL A 91 -7.71 15.55 -0.96
C VAL A 91 -9.14 15.88 -1.33
N ARG A 92 -9.36 16.39 -2.54
CA ARG A 92 -10.70 16.48 -3.11
C ARG A 92 -11.11 15.09 -3.59
N LYS A 93 -12.20 14.53 -3.06
CA LYS A 93 -12.65 13.19 -3.44
C LYS A 93 -13.85 13.26 -4.37
N ALA A 94 -13.74 12.62 -5.52
CA ALA A 94 -14.78 12.48 -6.52
C ALA A 94 -15.21 11.01 -6.64
N VAL A 95 -16.50 10.78 -6.88
CA VAL A 95 -17.06 9.42 -6.96
C VAL A 95 -18.07 9.29 -8.09
N CYS A 96 -17.96 8.22 -8.88
CA CYS A 96 -18.99 7.85 -9.86
C CYS A 96 -20.16 7.14 -9.16
N VAL A 97 -21.38 7.60 -9.41
CA VAL A 97 -22.61 7.03 -8.81
C VAL A 97 -23.50 6.50 -9.93
N TYR A 98 -23.77 5.20 -9.92
CA TYR A 98 -24.51 4.54 -10.99
C TYR A 98 -26.02 4.56 -10.74
N ASP A 99 -26.44 3.97 -9.62
CA ASP A 99 -27.83 3.91 -9.20
C ASP A 99 -27.96 3.56 -7.70
N PHE A 100 -29.20 3.60 -7.21
CA PHE A 100 -29.58 3.17 -5.88
C PHE A 100 -30.62 2.02 -5.92
N ILE A 101 -30.67 1.27 -7.03
CA ILE A 101 -31.67 0.20 -7.22
C ILE A 101 -31.61 -0.83 -6.08
N PRO A 102 -30.43 -1.27 -5.59
CA PRO A 102 -30.38 -2.19 -4.46
C PRO A 102 -30.99 -1.62 -3.17
N LEU A 103 -30.94 -0.30 -2.97
CA LEU A 103 -31.56 0.37 -1.82
C LEU A 103 -33.07 0.49 -1.99
N ASP A 104 -33.54 0.71 -3.22
CA ASP A 104 -34.95 0.88 -3.56
C ASP A 104 -35.71 -0.47 -3.61
N GLU A 105 -35.01 -1.58 -3.93
CA GLU A 105 -35.53 -2.96 -3.91
C GLU A 105 -34.70 -3.88 -2.98
N PRO A 106 -34.65 -3.61 -1.66
CA PRO A 106 -33.74 -4.31 -0.74
C PRO A 106 -34.12 -5.78 -0.53
N GLU A 107 -35.40 -6.12 -0.60
CA GLU A 107 -35.86 -7.52 -0.49
C GLU A 107 -35.31 -8.42 -1.60
N ARG A 108 -34.93 -7.80 -2.73
CA ARG A 108 -34.46 -8.49 -3.92
C ARG A 108 -32.95 -8.50 -4.04
N TYR A 109 -32.31 -7.37 -3.81
CA TYR A 109 -30.88 -7.20 -4.04
C TYR A 109 -30.03 -7.26 -2.76
N LEU A 110 -30.63 -7.07 -1.58
CA LEU A 110 -29.96 -7.02 -0.27
C LEU A 110 -30.58 -8.03 0.71
N CYS A 111 -30.99 -9.20 0.22
CA CYS A 111 -31.58 -10.27 1.01
C CYS A 111 -30.56 -10.97 1.91
N ASP A 112 -29.28 -11.01 1.52
CA ASP A 112 -28.19 -11.51 2.34
C ASP A 112 -27.75 -10.45 3.37
N PRO A 113 -27.70 -10.77 4.67
CA PRO A 113 -27.32 -9.80 5.72
C PRO A 113 -25.91 -9.23 5.57
N VAL A 114 -24.95 -10.00 5.06
CA VAL A 114 -23.56 -9.54 4.87
C VAL A 114 -23.51 -8.53 3.73
N ALA A 115 -24.06 -8.87 2.56
CA ALA A 115 -24.16 -7.97 1.42
C ALA A 115 -24.93 -6.68 1.77
N ARG A 116 -25.99 -6.79 2.59
CA ARG A 116 -26.74 -5.64 3.09
C ARG A 116 -25.88 -4.73 3.96
N LEU A 117 -25.10 -5.29 4.89
CA LEU A 117 -24.19 -4.52 5.73
C LEU A 117 -23.08 -3.83 4.91
N GLU A 118 -22.50 -4.53 3.94
CA GLU A 118 -21.48 -3.99 3.04
C GLU A 118 -22.02 -2.84 2.18
N TYR A 119 -23.24 -2.99 1.64
CA TYR A 119 -23.91 -1.95 0.88
C TYR A 119 -24.18 -0.72 1.74
N LEU A 120 -24.76 -0.88 2.94
CA LEU A 120 -25.04 0.22 3.85
C LEU A 120 -23.76 0.91 4.34
N THR A 121 -22.68 0.15 4.54
CA THR A 121 -21.36 0.71 4.87
C THR A 121 -20.82 1.57 3.72
N SER A 122 -20.92 1.09 2.48
CA SER A 122 -20.49 1.84 1.29
C SER A 122 -21.36 3.09 1.08
N LEU A 123 -22.67 2.99 1.33
CA LEU A 123 -23.58 4.13 1.32
C LEU A 123 -23.20 5.18 2.38
N ALA A 124 -22.76 4.75 3.57
CA ALA A 124 -22.26 5.67 4.60
C ALA A 124 -20.97 6.38 4.17
N TRP A 125 -20.06 5.67 3.48
CA TRP A 125 -18.82 6.24 2.95
C TRP A 125 -19.05 7.33 1.91
N LEU A 126 -20.19 7.32 1.18
CA LEU A 126 -20.52 8.39 0.23
C LEU A 126 -20.50 9.79 0.88
N ARG A 127 -20.82 9.90 2.18
CA ARG A 127 -20.75 11.18 2.93
C ARG A 127 -19.35 11.79 3.01
N ARG A 128 -18.30 11.04 2.68
CA ARG A 128 -16.91 11.52 2.71
C ARG A 128 -16.45 12.12 1.38
N TYR A 129 -17.22 12.00 0.31
CA TYR A 129 -16.88 12.56 -0.98
C TYR A 129 -17.29 14.03 -1.10
N ASP A 130 -16.46 14.81 -1.80
CA ASP A 130 -16.72 16.24 -2.06
C ASP A 130 -17.57 16.43 -3.32
N LEU A 131 -17.32 15.62 -4.35
CA LEU A 131 -17.92 15.74 -5.68
C LEU A 131 -18.54 14.41 -6.11
N PHE A 132 -19.80 14.45 -6.52
CA PHE A 132 -20.51 13.30 -7.06
C PHE A 132 -20.60 13.39 -8.59
N LEU A 133 -20.39 12.25 -9.24
CA LEU A 133 -20.45 12.10 -10.69
C LEU A 133 -21.56 11.09 -11.02
N PRO A 134 -22.84 11.46 -10.80
CA PRO A 134 -23.96 10.59 -11.13
C PRO A 134 -24.05 10.39 -12.64
N ILE A 135 -24.29 9.15 -13.07
CA ILE A 135 -24.36 8.82 -14.50
C ILE A 135 -25.63 9.32 -15.19
N SER A 136 -26.65 9.77 -14.44
CA SER A 136 -27.91 10.25 -15.00
C SER A 136 -28.58 11.31 -14.12
N VAL A 137 -29.52 12.06 -14.69
CA VAL A 137 -30.34 13.04 -13.96
C VAL A 137 -31.17 12.36 -12.86
N PRO A 138 -31.87 11.23 -13.10
CA PRO A 138 -32.58 10.52 -12.04
C PRO A 138 -31.67 10.03 -10.91
N THR A 139 -30.49 9.48 -11.22
CA THR A 139 -29.52 9.08 -10.18
C THR A 139 -29.08 10.29 -9.35
N ASN A 140 -28.88 11.47 -9.97
CA ASN A 140 -28.58 12.70 -9.25
C ASN A 140 -29.73 13.18 -8.36
N SER A 141 -30.98 13.08 -8.82
CA SER A 141 -32.15 13.39 -8.01
C SER A 141 -32.23 12.49 -6.79
N ARG A 142 -32.08 11.17 -6.98
CA ARG A 142 -32.09 10.20 -5.88
C ARG A 142 -30.94 10.42 -4.89
N LEU A 143 -29.74 10.75 -5.39
CA LEU A 143 -28.61 11.15 -4.56
C LEU A 143 -28.96 12.36 -3.67
N ARG A 144 -29.60 13.39 -4.23
CA ARG A 144 -30.00 14.60 -3.49
C ARG A 144 -31.11 14.35 -2.47
N GLU A 145 -32.02 13.42 -2.75
CA GLU A 145 -33.00 12.97 -1.74
C GLU A 145 -32.31 12.31 -0.54
N LEU A 146 -31.28 11.50 -0.78
CA LEU A 146 -30.58 10.74 0.27
C LEU A 146 -29.59 11.59 1.09
N PHE A 147 -28.93 12.56 0.46
CA PHE A 147 -27.82 13.31 1.08
C PHE A 147 -28.04 14.83 1.16
N GLY A 148 -29.17 15.35 0.65
CA GLY A 148 -29.45 16.78 0.59
C GLY A 148 -28.68 17.49 -0.52
N GLN A 149 -28.29 18.75 -0.28
CA GLN A 149 -27.50 19.51 -1.24
C GLN A 149 -26.08 18.95 -1.33
N VAL A 150 -25.72 18.45 -2.52
CA VAL A 150 -24.39 17.93 -2.84
C VAL A 150 -23.83 18.62 -4.09
N GLU A 151 -22.51 18.75 -4.16
CA GLU A 151 -21.83 19.14 -5.40
C GLU A 151 -21.85 17.95 -6.37
N SER A 152 -22.44 18.13 -7.55
CA SER A 152 -22.67 17.03 -8.49
C SER A 152 -22.55 17.48 -9.94
N VAL A 153 -21.93 16.66 -10.80
CA VAL A 153 -21.90 16.85 -12.26
C VAL A 153 -22.44 15.58 -12.92
N VAL A 154 -23.55 15.67 -13.66
CA VAL A 154 -24.12 14.52 -14.37
C VAL A 154 -23.25 14.17 -15.58
N THR A 155 -22.70 12.96 -15.62
CA THR A 155 -21.66 12.58 -16.60
C THR A 155 -22.19 11.81 -17.79
N GLY A 156 -23.16 10.92 -17.58
CA GLY A 156 -23.45 9.85 -18.53
C GLY A 156 -22.48 8.67 -18.39
N VAL A 157 -22.62 7.70 -19.30
CA VAL A 157 -21.70 6.56 -19.47
C VAL A 157 -21.13 6.61 -20.88
N GLY A 158 -19.82 6.39 -21.01
CA GLY A 158 -19.14 6.36 -22.31
C GLY A 158 -19.58 5.15 -23.14
N LEU A 159 -19.91 5.38 -24.41
CA LEU A 159 -20.28 4.34 -25.37
C LEU A 159 -19.09 3.42 -25.69
N PRO A 160 -19.34 2.11 -25.86
CA PRO A 160 -18.27 1.17 -26.18
C PRO A 160 -17.74 1.37 -27.62
N PRO A 161 -16.42 1.25 -27.85
CA PRO A 161 -15.81 1.50 -29.16
C PRO A 161 -16.29 0.58 -30.30
N PHE A 162 -16.86 -0.59 -29.99
CA PHE A 162 -17.31 -1.53 -31.02
C PHE A 162 -18.46 -0.96 -31.89
N LEU A 163 -19.13 0.09 -31.43
CA LEU A 163 -20.19 0.78 -32.18
C LEU A 163 -19.67 1.81 -33.18
N ASP A 164 -18.36 2.07 -33.23
CA ASP A 164 -17.78 3.03 -34.18
C ASP A 164 -17.68 2.47 -35.60
N ALA A 165 -17.66 1.14 -35.76
CA ALA A 165 -17.60 0.46 -37.03
C ALA A 165 -18.57 -0.74 -37.06
N LEU A 166 -19.82 -0.49 -37.44
CA LEU A 166 -20.82 -1.54 -37.59
C LEU A 166 -20.66 -2.28 -38.92
N PRO A 167 -20.86 -3.62 -38.95
CA PRO A 167 -20.87 -4.36 -40.20
C PRO A 167 -22.08 -3.96 -41.07
N PRO A 168 -21.98 -4.02 -42.40
CA PRO A 168 -23.13 -3.76 -43.26
C PRO A 168 -24.19 -4.85 -43.07
N ALA A 169 -25.41 -4.44 -42.73
CA ALA A 169 -26.54 -5.36 -42.56
C ALA A 169 -27.86 -4.69 -42.98
N LYS A 170 -28.82 -5.52 -43.41
CA LYS A 170 -30.19 -5.06 -43.66
C LYS A 170 -31.00 -5.16 -42.35
N PRO A 171 -31.75 -4.10 -41.95
CA PRO A 171 -32.64 -4.16 -40.80
C PRO A 171 -33.66 -5.28 -40.96
N ARG A 172 -33.72 -6.23 -40.02
CA ARG A 172 -34.54 -7.44 -40.16
C ARG A 172 -35.15 -7.96 -38.87
N HIS A 173 -34.76 -7.46 -37.70
CA HIS A 173 -35.17 -8.05 -36.43
C HIS A 173 -35.42 -6.99 -35.35
N ILE A 174 -36.28 -7.32 -34.40
CA ILE A 174 -36.48 -6.55 -33.16
C ILE A 174 -35.42 -7.04 -32.17
N LEU A 175 -34.71 -6.11 -31.54
CA LEU A 175 -33.63 -6.42 -30.59
C LEU A 175 -33.96 -5.92 -29.18
N MET A 176 -33.72 -6.77 -28.18
CA MET A 176 -33.65 -6.37 -26.78
C MET A 176 -32.30 -6.80 -26.19
N VAL A 177 -31.63 -5.89 -25.50
CA VAL A 177 -30.36 -6.14 -24.82
C VAL A 177 -30.58 -6.07 -23.31
N GLY A 178 -30.49 -7.22 -22.64
CA GLY A 178 -30.70 -7.29 -21.19
C GLY A 178 -30.67 -8.71 -20.65
N GLY A 179 -30.04 -8.92 -19.50
CA GLY A 179 -29.98 -10.23 -18.83
C GLY A 179 -31.24 -10.59 -18.05
N ASP A 180 -31.21 -11.77 -17.43
CA ASP A 180 -32.30 -12.37 -16.62
C ASP A 180 -32.46 -11.71 -15.25
N ASP A 181 -32.96 -10.48 -15.29
CA ASP A 181 -33.40 -9.73 -14.13
C ASP A 181 -34.82 -9.23 -14.43
N ALA A 182 -35.80 -9.52 -13.56
CA ALA A 182 -37.19 -9.09 -13.71
C ALA A 182 -37.38 -7.58 -13.93
N ARG A 183 -36.40 -6.74 -13.55
CA ARG A 183 -36.42 -5.31 -13.86
C ARG A 183 -36.24 -5.04 -15.35
N LYS A 184 -35.71 -5.97 -16.15
CA LYS A 184 -35.57 -5.84 -17.61
C LYS A 184 -36.87 -6.12 -18.34
N ASN A 185 -37.84 -6.78 -17.68
CA ASN A 185 -39.22 -7.01 -18.13
C ASN A 185 -39.34 -7.49 -19.60
N PRO A 186 -38.60 -8.52 -20.05
CA PRO A 186 -38.75 -9.02 -21.42
C PRO A 186 -40.18 -9.48 -21.74
N GLU A 187 -40.98 -9.81 -20.72
CA GLU A 187 -42.34 -10.34 -20.86
C GLU A 187 -43.29 -9.38 -21.59
N VAL A 188 -43.19 -8.06 -21.37
CA VAL A 188 -44.04 -7.09 -22.07
C VAL A 188 -43.75 -7.05 -23.57
N LEU A 189 -42.47 -7.15 -23.95
CA LEU A 189 -42.06 -7.24 -25.36
C LEU A 189 -42.53 -8.54 -26.00
N LEU A 190 -42.39 -9.66 -25.28
CA LEU A 190 -42.85 -10.97 -25.77
C LEU A 190 -44.37 -10.97 -25.99
N ARG A 191 -45.16 -10.37 -25.10
CA ARG A 191 -46.62 -10.24 -25.26
C ARG A 191 -46.99 -9.32 -26.42
N ALA A 192 -46.35 -8.15 -26.53
CA ALA A 192 -46.58 -7.21 -27.63
C ALA A 192 -46.31 -7.86 -29.00
N HIS A 193 -45.19 -8.60 -29.10
CA HIS A 193 -44.85 -9.37 -30.29
C HIS A 193 -45.87 -10.50 -30.54
N ALA A 194 -46.28 -11.24 -29.51
CA ALA A 194 -47.24 -12.33 -29.63
C ALA A 194 -48.66 -11.87 -30.06
N ALA A 195 -49.08 -10.68 -29.64
CA ALA A 195 -50.43 -10.18 -29.87
C ALA A 195 -50.66 -9.63 -31.29
N ASN A 196 -49.59 -9.44 -32.08
CA ASN A 196 -49.67 -8.75 -33.35
C ASN A 196 -49.19 -9.62 -34.53
N ALA A 197 -50.10 -9.93 -35.46
CA ALA A 197 -49.81 -10.79 -36.60
C ALA A 197 -48.72 -10.23 -37.54
N THR A 198 -48.65 -8.91 -37.72
CA THR A 198 -47.61 -8.27 -38.54
C THR A 198 -46.23 -8.37 -37.90
N LEU A 199 -46.16 -8.38 -36.56
CA LEU A 199 -44.90 -8.54 -35.85
C LEU A 199 -44.40 -9.99 -35.84
N HIS A 200 -45.27 -11.00 -35.93
CA HIS A 200 -44.87 -12.42 -35.93
C HIS A 200 -43.89 -12.79 -37.05
N ASP A 201 -43.95 -12.09 -38.18
CA ASP A 201 -43.05 -12.29 -39.32
C ASP A 201 -41.69 -11.62 -39.14
N VAL A 202 -41.52 -10.78 -38.11
CA VAL A 202 -40.28 -10.09 -37.80
C VAL A 202 -39.53 -10.85 -36.70
N PRO A 203 -38.32 -11.40 -36.95
CA PRO A 203 -37.54 -12.06 -35.92
C PRO A 203 -37.36 -11.23 -34.65
N LEU A 204 -37.68 -11.80 -33.49
CA LEU A 204 -37.38 -11.23 -32.17
C LEU A 204 -36.11 -11.85 -31.60
N VAL A 205 -35.12 -11.02 -31.26
CA VAL A 205 -33.85 -11.42 -30.66
C VAL A 205 -33.69 -10.76 -29.29
N ILE A 206 -33.48 -11.57 -28.26
CA ILE A 206 -33.17 -11.07 -26.91
C ILE A 206 -31.83 -11.64 -26.48
N THR A 207 -30.82 -10.78 -26.34
CA THR A 207 -29.47 -11.15 -25.90
C THR A 207 -29.27 -10.83 -24.42
N GLY A 208 -28.51 -11.69 -23.73
CA GLY A 208 -28.37 -11.72 -22.29
C GLY A 208 -28.31 -13.15 -21.78
N ALA A 209 -27.75 -13.37 -20.58
CA ALA A 209 -27.75 -14.68 -19.95
C ALA A 209 -29.13 -14.94 -19.31
N TYR A 210 -29.94 -15.82 -19.92
CA TYR A 210 -31.20 -16.32 -19.37
C TYR A 210 -31.05 -17.79 -18.97
N GLY A 211 -31.53 -18.12 -17.77
CA GLY A 211 -31.54 -19.51 -17.30
C GLY A 211 -32.43 -20.39 -18.19
N PRO A 212 -32.21 -21.73 -18.22
CA PRO A 212 -33.00 -22.65 -19.04
C PRO A 212 -34.52 -22.51 -18.83
N ASP A 213 -34.96 -22.33 -17.59
CA ASP A 213 -36.37 -22.18 -17.25
C ASP A 213 -36.95 -20.86 -17.76
N ALA A 214 -36.20 -19.75 -17.62
CA ALA A 214 -36.61 -18.45 -18.16
C ALA A 214 -36.73 -18.51 -19.67
N ALA A 215 -35.72 -19.05 -20.36
CA ALA A 215 -35.71 -19.22 -21.80
C ALA A 215 -36.89 -20.09 -22.29
N ALA A 216 -37.22 -21.17 -21.57
CA ALA A 216 -38.37 -22.02 -21.88
C ALA A 216 -39.71 -21.28 -21.70
N ARG A 217 -39.86 -20.48 -20.65
CA ARG A 217 -41.06 -19.64 -20.46
C ARG A 217 -41.23 -18.61 -21.57
N MET A 218 -40.14 -17.94 -21.97
CA MET A 218 -40.18 -16.92 -23.02
C MET A 218 -40.60 -17.51 -24.38
N ARG A 219 -40.06 -18.68 -24.76
CA ARG A 219 -40.41 -19.37 -26.02
C ARG A 219 -41.85 -19.89 -26.07
N LYS A 220 -42.52 -20.05 -24.93
CA LYS A 220 -43.95 -20.39 -24.88
C LYS A 220 -44.86 -19.20 -25.22
N ILE A 221 -44.38 -17.96 -25.05
CA ILE A 221 -45.15 -16.75 -25.34
C ILE A 221 -45.09 -16.44 -26.83
N THR A 222 -43.89 -16.44 -27.42
CA THR A 222 -43.69 -16.17 -28.85
C THR A 222 -42.38 -16.75 -29.37
N ARG A 223 -42.20 -16.75 -30.70
CA ARG A 223 -40.95 -17.18 -31.34
C ARG A 223 -39.86 -16.15 -31.05
N VAL A 224 -38.89 -16.54 -30.22
CA VAL A 224 -37.76 -15.68 -29.82
C VAL A 224 -36.42 -16.40 -29.94
N ALA A 225 -35.43 -15.71 -30.51
CA ALA A 225 -34.03 -16.13 -30.53
C ALA A 225 -33.31 -15.62 -29.28
N LEU A 226 -32.65 -16.53 -28.57
CA LEU A 226 -31.93 -16.26 -27.32
C LEU A 226 -30.48 -16.70 -27.48
N PRO A 227 -29.61 -15.89 -28.13
CA PRO A 227 -28.21 -16.24 -28.38
C PRO A 227 -27.36 -16.33 -27.10
N GLY A 228 -27.89 -15.89 -25.95
CA GLY A 228 -27.14 -15.82 -24.70
C GLY A 228 -26.28 -14.57 -24.61
N ARG A 229 -25.16 -14.66 -23.88
CA ARG A 229 -24.12 -13.61 -23.88
C ARG A 229 -23.33 -13.67 -25.18
N VAL A 230 -23.18 -12.53 -25.80
CA VAL A 230 -22.48 -12.37 -27.07
C VAL A 230 -21.25 -11.48 -26.90
N ASN A 231 -20.25 -11.65 -27.75
CA ASN A 231 -19.06 -10.80 -27.78
C ASN A 231 -19.36 -9.46 -28.48
N ASN A 232 -18.37 -8.56 -28.52
CA ASN A 232 -18.53 -7.22 -29.11
C ASN A 232 -18.84 -7.25 -30.62
N GLU A 233 -18.29 -8.22 -31.37
CA GLU A 233 -18.48 -8.34 -32.82
C GLU A 233 -19.89 -8.84 -33.14
N GLU A 234 -20.36 -9.83 -32.39
CA GLU A 234 -21.73 -10.34 -32.45
C GLU A 234 -22.74 -9.26 -32.02
N MET A 235 -22.44 -8.51 -30.96
CA MET A 235 -23.29 -7.38 -30.53
C MET A 235 -23.36 -6.29 -31.61
N ALA A 236 -22.25 -5.95 -32.25
CA ALA A 236 -22.23 -5.02 -33.38
C ALA A 236 -23.10 -5.51 -34.54
N ALA A 237 -23.05 -6.81 -34.87
CA ALA A 237 -23.88 -7.41 -35.91
C ALA A 237 -25.38 -7.41 -35.55
N LEU A 238 -25.72 -7.64 -34.27
CA LEU A 238 -27.09 -7.53 -33.78
C LEU A 238 -27.61 -6.09 -33.93
N TYR A 239 -26.86 -5.09 -33.46
CA TYR A 239 -27.25 -3.70 -33.65
C TYR A 239 -27.36 -3.31 -35.14
N ALA A 240 -26.39 -3.68 -35.98
CA ALA A 240 -26.42 -3.38 -37.40
C ALA A 240 -27.64 -3.98 -38.12
N GLY A 241 -28.07 -5.18 -37.73
CA GLY A 241 -29.24 -5.85 -38.30
C GLY A 241 -30.57 -5.46 -37.65
N ALA A 242 -30.56 -4.62 -36.62
CA ALA A 242 -31.75 -4.30 -35.84
C ALA A 242 -32.65 -3.29 -36.58
N LEU A 243 -33.93 -3.64 -36.65
CA LEU A 243 -34.99 -2.79 -37.16
C LEU A 243 -35.38 -1.73 -36.14
N VAL A 244 -35.51 -2.16 -34.88
CA VAL A 244 -35.82 -1.34 -33.71
C VAL A 244 -35.25 -2.03 -32.47
N VAL A 245 -34.78 -1.24 -31.51
CA VAL A 245 -34.32 -1.73 -30.20
C VAL A 245 -35.35 -1.38 -29.14
N VAL A 246 -35.78 -2.36 -28.36
CA VAL A 246 -36.76 -2.17 -27.29
C VAL A 246 -36.11 -2.34 -25.93
N THR A 247 -36.32 -1.36 -25.04
CA THR A 247 -35.85 -1.39 -23.65
C THR A 247 -37.03 -1.29 -22.68
N PRO A 248 -37.67 -2.42 -22.32
CA PRO A 248 -38.90 -2.44 -21.52
C PRO A 248 -38.69 -2.34 -20.00
N SER A 249 -37.52 -1.88 -19.55
CA SER A 249 -37.08 -1.97 -18.15
C SER A 249 -38.02 -1.28 -17.14
N LYS A 250 -38.23 -1.87 -15.96
CA LYS A 250 -38.93 -1.26 -14.81
C LYS A 250 -38.05 -0.27 -14.03
N ALA A 251 -36.74 -0.49 -14.03
CA ALA A 251 -35.75 0.35 -13.37
C ALA A 251 -34.40 0.30 -14.09
N GLU A 252 -33.72 1.45 -14.18
CA GLU A 252 -32.38 1.63 -14.73
C GLU A 252 -31.63 2.74 -13.97
N GLY A 253 -30.30 2.67 -13.92
CA GLY A 253 -29.47 3.83 -13.54
C GLY A 253 -29.21 4.75 -14.75
N PHE A 254 -28.85 4.13 -15.87
CA PHE A 254 -28.64 4.75 -17.18
C PHE A 254 -28.89 3.69 -18.25
N SER A 255 -29.62 4.04 -19.31
CA SER A 255 -30.03 3.09 -20.33
C SER A 255 -29.03 3.04 -21.48
N MET A 256 -27.97 2.23 -21.32
CA MET A 256 -27.03 1.97 -22.41
C MET A 256 -27.71 1.49 -23.70
N PRO A 257 -28.67 0.53 -23.68
CA PRO A 257 -29.30 0.06 -24.91
C PRO A 257 -29.97 1.16 -25.75
N VAL A 258 -30.54 2.19 -25.12
CA VAL A 258 -31.12 3.34 -25.82
C VAL A 258 -30.05 4.15 -26.54
N VAL A 259 -28.96 4.47 -25.85
CA VAL A 259 -27.87 5.28 -26.42
C VAL A 259 -27.09 4.51 -27.49
N GLU A 260 -26.87 3.21 -27.26
CA GLU A 260 -26.23 2.30 -28.22
C GLU A 260 -27.06 2.17 -29.50
N ALA A 261 -28.39 2.01 -29.40
CA ALA A 261 -29.29 1.99 -30.56
C ALA A 261 -29.20 3.29 -31.38
N CYS A 262 -29.24 4.44 -30.71
CA CYS A 262 -29.12 5.74 -31.38
C CYS A 262 -27.76 5.92 -32.07
N LYS A 263 -26.67 5.49 -31.42
CA LYS A 263 -25.32 5.47 -32.02
C LYS A 263 -25.27 4.56 -33.26
N ALA A 264 -25.95 3.42 -33.20
CA ALA A 264 -26.07 2.47 -34.31
C ALA A 264 -27.04 2.91 -35.42
N SER A 265 -27.64 4.09 -35.32
CA SER A 265 -28.70 4.56 -36.24
C SER A 265 -29.89 3.58 -36.33
N VAL A 266 -30.29 3.06 -35.17
CA VAL A 266 -31.46 2.21 -34.97
C VAL A 266 -32.46 2.94 -34.06
N PRO A 267 -33.75 3.00 -34.41
CA PRO A 267 -34.77 3.56 -33.52
C PRO A 267 -34.79 2.81 -32.18
N SER A 268 -34.90 3.55 -31.09
CA SER A 268 -35.11 3.01 -29.76
C SER A 268 -36.51 3.31 -29.24
N LEU A 269 -37.15 2.30 -28.66
CA LEU A 269 -38.40 2.37 -27.93
C LEU A 269 -38.15 1.94 -26.49
N ALA A 270 -38.70 2.65 -25.51
CA ALA A 270 -38.38 2.36 -24.12
C ALA A 270 -39.58 2.52 -23.19
N SER A 271 -39.55 1.86 -22.04
CA SER A 271 -40.57 2.02 -21.01
C SER A 271 -40.54 3.44 -20.43
N ASP A 272 -41.69 3.91 -19.96
CA ASP A 272 -41.86 5.26 -19.43
C ASP A 272 -41.37 5.38 -17.97
N ILE A 273 -40.05 5.36 -17.81
CA ILE A 273 -39.34 5.49 -16.52
C ILE A 273 -38.40 6.70 -16.54
N PRO A 274 -38.03 7.27 -15.37
CA PRO A 274 -37.22 8.50 -15.33
C PRO A 274 -35.91 8.45 -16.15
N PRO A 275 -35.12 7.37 -16.15
CA PRO A 275 -33.91 7.26 -16.98
C PRO A 275 -34.18 7.33 -18.49
N HIS A 276 -35.32 6.79 -18.95
CA HIS A 276 -35.70 6.82 -20.36
C HIS A 276 -36.25 8.18 -20.76
N ARG A 277 -37.06 8.83 -19.91
CA ARG A 277 -37.53 10.22 -20.12
C ARG A 277 -36.39 11.23 -20.24
N ALA A 278 -35.26 10.96 -19.57
CA ALA A 278 -34.07 11.79 -19.66
C ALA A 278 -33.32 11.64 -21.00
N LEU A 279 -33.64 10.62 -21.81
CA LEU A 279 -32.97 10.33 -23.08
C LEU A 279 -33.91 10.50 -24.28
N LEU A 280 -35.14 9.98 -24.19
CA LEU A 280 -36.09 9.90 -25.30
C LEU A 280 -37.31 10.80 -25.07
N PRO A 281 -37.81 11.47 -26.13
CA PRO A 281 -39.13 12.11 -26.12
C PRO A 281 -40.27 11.13 -25.84
N GLU A 282 -41.36 11.62 -25.25
CA GLU A 282 -42.54 10.84 -24.84
C GLU A 282 -43.16 9.97 -25.95
N ARG A 283 -43.10 10.42 -27.20
CA ARG A 283 -43.63 9.66 -28.36
C ARG A 283 -42.96 8.31 -28.58
N PHE A 284 -41.77 8.08 -28.02
CA PHE A 284 -41.05 6.80 -28.11
C PHE A 284 -41.17 5.96 -26.83
N LEU A 285 -42.02 6.39 -25.89
CA LEU A 285 -42.19 5.75 -24.59
C LEU A 285 -43.53 5.00 -24.48
N PHE A 286 -43.51 3.86 -23.81
CA PHE A 286 -44.70 3.07 -23.47
C PHE A 286 -44.78 2.77 -21.97
N GLY A 287 -45.97 2.54 -21.42
CA GLY A 287 -46.10 2.17 -20.00
C GLY A 287 -45.35 0.88 -19.68
N VAL A 288 -44.83 0.74 -18.46
CA VAL A 288 -43.94 -0.39 -18.08
C VAL A 288 -44.53 -1.76 -18.41
N ASP A 289 -45.85 -1.93 -18.28
CA ASP A 289 -46.56 -3.18 -18.60
C ASP A 289 -47.63 -2.99 -19.70
N ASP A 290 -47.47 -1.97 -20.56
CA ASP A 290 -48.39 -1.63 -21.66
C ASP A 290 -47.95 -2.28 -22.99
N ASP A 291 -48.24 -3.58 -23.15
CA ASP A 291 -47.90 -4.32 -24.37
C ASP A 291 -48.71 -3.89 -25.60
N ALA A 292 -49.90 -3.31 -25.42
CA ALA A 292 -50.72 -2.79 -26.52
C ALA A 292 -50.08 -1.56 -27.17
N LYS A 293 -49.65 -0.58 -26.36
CA LYS A 293 -48.94 0.60 -26.87
C LYS A 293 -47.58 0.22 -27.46
N LEU A 294 -46.87 -0.73 -26.85
CA LEU A 294 -45.62 -1.23 -27.41
C LEU A 294 -45.82 -1.88 -28.79
N ALA A 295 -46.85 -2.71 -28.96
CA ALA A 295 -47.16 -3.31 -30.26
C ALA A 295 -47.44 -2.26 -31.34
N TRP A 296 -48.21 -1.22 -31.00
CA TRP A 296 -48.46 -0.09 -31.91
C TRP A 296 -47.18 0.67 -32.30
N LEU A 297 -46.30 0.95 -31.32
CA LEU A 297 -45.01 1.61 -31.59
C LEU A 297 -44.09 0.76 -32.47
N LEU A 298 -44.13 -0.57 -32.30
CA LEU A 298 -43.37 -1.51 -33.13
C LEU A 298 -43.87 -1.48 -34.57
N GLU A 299 -45.19 -1.46 -34.82
CA GLU A 299 -45.76 -1.30 -36.15
C GLU A 299 -45.37 0.04 -36.79
N ASP A 300 -45.45 1.14 -36.02
CA ASP A 300 -45.05 2.45 -36.52
C ASP A 300 -43.55 2.47 -36.89
N ALA A 301 -42.71 1.75 -36.14
CA ALA A 301 -41.30 1.57 -36.47
C ALA A 301 -41.07 0.75 -37.75
N LEU A 302 -41.96 -0.20 -38.10
CA LEU A 302 -41.90 -0.89 -39.39
C LEU A 302 -42.15 0.07 -40.57
N ALA A 303 -43.08 1.02 -40.39
CA ALA A 303 -43.50 1.94 -41.44
C ALA A 303 -42.61 3.19 -41.55
N LYS A 304 -42.11 3.71 -40.42
CA LYS A 304 -41.47 5.04 -40.31
C LYS A 304 -40.08 5.00 -39.69
N ARG A 305 -39.36 3.89 -39.85
CA ARG A 305 -38.04 3.68 -39.27
C ARG A 305 -37.10 4.88 -39.45
N ASP A 306 -36.98 5.39 -40.67
CA ASP A 306 -36.01 6.44 -41.00
C ASP A 306 -36.38 7.79 -40.36
N GLU A 307 -37.67 8.09 -40.23
CA GLU A 307 -38.16 9.26 -39.49
C GLU A 307 -37.81 9.16 -38.01
N MET A 308 -37.95 7.97 -37.42
CA MET A 308 -37.60 7.73 -36.02
C MET A 308 -36.09 7.82 -35.78
N VAL A 309 -35.26 7.31 -36.70
CA VAL A 309 -33.80 7.47 -36.65
C VAL A 309 -33.43 8.95 -36.70
N ALA A 310 -33.99 9.71 -37.65
CA ALA A 310 -33.72 11.13 -37.79
C ALA A 310 -34.15 11.91 -36.52
N ALA A 311 -35.27 11.53 -35.92
CA ALA A 311 -35.77 12.11 -34.68
C ALA A 311 -34.92 11.82 -33.44
N GLN A 312 -34.09 10.78 -33.46
CA GLN A 312 -33.20 10.38 -32.36
C GLN A 312 -31.72 10.69 -32.68
N ALA A 313 -31.46 11.32 -33.83
CA ALA A 313 -30.12 11.68 -34.27
C ALA A 313 -29.46 12.65 -33.27
N GLY A 314 -28.16 12.45 -33.03
CA GLY A 314 -27.40 13.30 -32.11
C GLY A 314 -27.53 12.94 -30.62
N LEU A 315 -28.51 12.12 -30.22
CA LEU A 315 -28.70 11.69 -28.82
C LEU A 315 -27.44 11.08 -28.22
N ALA A 316 -26.71 10.30 -29.02
CA ALA A 316 -25.52 9.59 -28.60
C ALA A 316 -24.26 10.48 -28.45
N VAL A 317 -24.25 11.68 -29.05
CA VAL A 317 -23.07 12.56 -29.15
C VAL A 317 -22.48 12.93 -27.77
N PRO A 318 -23.28 13.30 -26.75
CA PRO A 318 -22.74 13.67 -25.43
C PRO A 318 -22.17 12.49 -24.63
N PHE A 319 -22.30 11.27 -25.14
CA PHE A 319 -21.98 10.01 -24.47
C PHE A 319 -20.83 9.24 -25.15
N SER A 320 -20.05 9.88 -26.03
CA SER A 320 -18.77 9.29 -26.46
C SER A 320 -17.81 9.14 -25.25
N GLU A 321 -16.91 8.14 -25.29
CA GLU A 321 -15.91 7.93 -24.22
C GLU A 321 -15.18 9.23 -23.87
N GLN A 322 -14.72 9.94 -24.90
CA GLN A 322 -14.00 11.21 -24.75
C GLN A 322 -14.85 12.33 -24.14
N ALA A 323 -16.13 12.46 -24.54
CA ALA A 323 -16.99 13.52 -24.01
C ALA A 323 -17.32 13.29 -22.52
N VAL A 324 -17.58 12.04 -22.13
CA VAL A 324 -17.86 11.68 -20.74
C VAL A 324 -16.61 11.86 -19.87
N ALA A 325 -15.46 11.39 -20.34
CA ALA A 325 -14.19 11.59 -19.63
C ALA A 325 -13.84 13.07 -19.47
N ALA A 326 -14.02 13.90 -20.51
CA ALA A 326 -13.78 15.33 -20.44
C ALA A 326 -14.65 16.02 -19.36
N LYS A 327 -15.93 15.65 -19.25
CA LYS A 327 -16.82 16.11 -18.17
C LYS A 327 -16.30 15.70 -16.79
N VAL A 328 -15.88 14.45 -16.63
CA VAL A 328 -15.33 13.94 -15.36
C VAL A 328 -14.08 14.72 -14.96
N PHE A 329 -13.06 14.76 -15.83
CA PHE A 329 -11.75 15.32 -15.46
C PHE A 329 -11.76 16.85 -15.36
N SER A 330 -12.62 17.56 -16.10
CA SER A 330 -12.79 19.01 -15.93
C SER A 330 -13.41 19.36 -14.57
N ALA A 331 -14.25 18.50 -13.99
CA ALA A 331 -14.84 18.74 -12.68
C ALA A 331 -13.86 18.56 -11.50
N LEU A 332 -12.69 17.94 -11.72
CA LEU A 332 -11.76 17.53 -10.66
C LEU A 332 -10.87 18.65 -10.08
N HIS A 333 -11.25 19.93 -10.17
CA HIS A 333 -10.40 21.04 -9.73
C HIS A 333 -9.98 20.93 -8.25
N PRO A 334 -8.69 21.01 -7.90
CA PRO A 334 -8.24 20.80 -6.53
C PRO A 334 -8.69 21.94 -5.60
N LYS A 335 -9.00 21.62 -4.34
CA LYS A 335 -9.06 22.64 -3.28
C LYS A 335 -7.64 23.09 -2.95
N GLN A 336 -7.41 24.40 -2.94
CA GLN A 336 -6.12 24.97 -2.55
C GLN A 336 -5.98 24.86 -1.03
N ALA A 337 -5.12 23.95 -0.57
CA ALA A 337 -4.83 23.83 0.85
C ALA A 337 -3.80 24.89 1.26
N ALA A 338 -4.09 25.64 2.30
CA ALA A 338 -3.12 26.55 2.92
C ALA A 338 -1.93 25.75 3.47
N ALA A 339 -0.72 26.28 3.29
CA ALA A 339 0.50 25.69 3.84
C ALA A 339 0.44 25.74 5.37
N LYS A 340 0.49 24.58 6.01
CA LYS A 340 0.58 24.42 7.47
C LYS A 340 1.80 23.56 7.80
N ARG A 341 2.21 23.63 9.07
CA ARG A 341 3.22 22.74 9.63
C ARG A 341 2.80 21.27 9.41
N PRO A 342 3.68 20.38 8.92
CA PRO A 342 3.31 18.99 8.65
C PRO A 342 2.89 18.26 9.93
N LYS A 343 1.89 17.38 9.82
CA LYS A 343 1.46 16.43 10.84
C LYS A 343 1.96 15.02 10.51
N LEU A 344 2.71 14.42 11.42
CA LEU A 344 3.31 13.09 11.25
C LEU A 344 2.71 12.12 12.29
N ALA A 345 2.30 10.94 11.85
CA ALA A 345 2.08 9.80 12.74
C ALA A 345 3.37 8.97 12.82
N LEU A 346 3.88 8.74 14.04
CA LEU A 346 5.05 7.90 14.28
C LEU A 346 4.62 6.61 15.01
N LEU A 347 4.68 5.48 14.32
CA LEU A 347 4.44 4.15 14.88
C LEU A 347 5.79 3.53 15.25
N THR A 348 6.08 3.42 16.54
CA THR A 348 7.38 2.93 17.01
C THR A 348 7.33 2.52 18.48
N PRO A 349 8.09 1.50 18.92
CA PRO A 349 8.36 1.30 20.34
C PRO A 349 9.03 2.54 20.96
N LEU A 350 8.71 2.84 22.22
CA LEU A 350 9.36 3.87 23.02
C LEU A 350 9.75 3.29 24.40
N PRO A 351 10.68 3.91 25.13
CA PRO A 351 10.93 3.57 26.53
C PRO A 351 9.61 3.57 27.33
N PRO A 352 9.40 2.60 28.24
CA PRO A 352 10.40 1.73 28.87
C PRO A 352 10.70 0.41 28.11
N ALA A 353 10.25 0.24 26.86
CA ALA A 353 10.64 -0.91 26.06
C ALA A 353 12.18 -0.96 25.92
N ARG A 354 12.80 -2.06 26.34
CA ARG A 354 14.25 -2.23 26.36
C ARG A 354 14.77 -2.65 24.99
N SER A 355 14.91 -1.70 24.07
CA SER A 355 15.51 -1.95 22.75
C SER A 355 16.24 -0.72 22.22
N GLY A 356 17.29 -0.95 21.43
CA GLY A 356 18.01 0.17 20.78
C GLY A 356 17.15 0.98 19.82
N VAL A 357 16.08 0.38 19.28
CA VAL A 357 15.10 1.09 18.44
C VAL A 357 14.25 2.02 19.29
N ALA A 358 13.85 1.63 20.50
CA ALA A 358 13.10 2.49 21.41
C ALA A 358 13.92 3.74 21.81
N ASP A 359 15.20 3.55 22.14
CA ASP A 359 16.13 4.64 22.45
C ASP A 359 16.33 5.58 21.25
N HIS A 360 16.54 5.02 20.06
CA HIS A 360 16.64 5.80 18.82
C HIS A 360 15.38 6.63 18.57
N SER A 361 14.21 6.00 18.68
CA SER A 361 12.93 6.65 18.44
C SER A 361 12.63 7.76 19.45
N ALA A 362 13.05 7.60 20.71
CA ALA A 362 12.94 8.66 21.72
C ALA A 362 13.80 9.87 21.34
N ALA A 363 15.05 9.67 20.92
CA ALA A 363 15.94 10.73 20.49
C ALA A 363 15.44 11.42 19.20
N LEU A 364 14.98 10.64 18.22
CA LEU A 364 14.38 11.15 16.98
C LEU A 364 13.13 12.00 17.25
N LEU A 365 12.27 11.57 18.17
CA LEU A 365 11.01 12.24 18.48
C LEU A 365 11.23 13.67 18.99
N VAL A 366 12.28 13.90 19.80
CA VAL A 366 12.63 15.24 20.32
C VAL A 366 12.89 16.21 19.17
N GLU A 367 13.64 15.77 18.15
CA GLU A 367 13.99 16.61 17.01
C GLU A 367 12.83 16.75 16.01
N LEU A 368 12.09 15.67 15.73
CA LEU A 368 10.91 15.74 14.84
C LEU A 368 9.84 16.71 15.37
N ARG A 369 9.63 16.78 16.70
CA ARG A 369 8.69 17.73 17.33
C ARG A 369 9.08 19.20 17.19
N LYS A 370 10.29 19.51 16.73
CA LYS A 370 10.70 20.88 16.35
C LYS A 370 10.30 21.22 14.91
N LEU A 371 10.14 20.21 14.05
CA LEU A 371 9.91 20.35 12.62
C LEU A 371 8.44 20.12 12.23
N ALA A 372 7.75 19.20 12.91
CA ALA A 372 6.39 18.77 12.61
C ALA A 372 5.53 18.65 13.89
N GLU A 373 4.21 18.63 13.73
CA GLU A 373 3.30 18.13 14.76
C GLU A 373 3.34 16.60 14.73
N VAL A 374 3.77 15.94 15.81
CA VAL A 374 4.00 14.49 15.83
C VAL A 374 3.08 13.81 16.84
N ASP A 375 2.17 12.96 16.33
CA ASP A 375 1.42 12.01 17.14
C ASP A 375 2.18 10.68 17.19
N THR A 376 2.45 10.18 18.38
CA THR A 376 3.19 8.93 18.59
C THR A 376 2.27 7.80 18.99
N PHE A 377 2.39 6.68 18.29
CA PHE A 377 1.69 5.42 18.57
C PHE A 377 2.74 4.41 19.02
N ALA A 378 2.85 4.20 20.33
CA ALA A 378 3.93 3.42 20.93
C ALA A 378 3.47 2.24 21.79
N VAL A 379 2.16 2.02 21.91
CA VAL A 379 1.57 0.94 22.70
C VAL A 379 0.55 0.19 21.85
N ALA A 380 0.73 -1.12 21.74
CA ALA A 380 -0.19 -2.05 21.10
C ALA A 380 -1.37 -2.39 22.04
N PRO A 381 -2.55 -2.80 21.53
CA PRO A 381 -2.86 -3.05 20.12
C PRO A 381 -3.10 -1.77 19.32
N TYR A 382 -2.59 -1.72 18.08
CA TYR A 382 -2.76 -0.58 17.19
C TYR A 382 -4.04 -0.70 16.36
N SER A 383 -4.87 0.34 16.41
CA SER A 383 -5.99 0.46 15.46
C SER A 383 -5.48 0.69 14.04
N PRO A 384 -6.08 0.08 13.00
CA PRO A 384 -5.82 0.42 11.60
C PRO A 384 -5.99 1.93 11.30
N LEU A 385 -6.79 2.64 12.10
CA LEU A 385 -6.93 4.08 12.01
C LEU A 385 -5.61 4.84 12.22
N ALA A 386 -4.63 4.27 12.92
CA ALA A 386 -3.31 4.90 13.09
C ALA A 386 -2.61 5.17 11.73
N VAL A 387 -2.84 4.29 10.74
CA VAL A 387 -2.26 4.41 9.40
C VAL A 387 -3.29 4.88 8.35
N GLN A 388 -4.58 4.63 8.59
CA GLN A 388 -5.67 5.05 7.69
C GLN A 388 -6.18 6.48 7.94
N ASN A 389 -5.73 7.18 8.98
CA ASN A 389 -6.24 8.53 9.25
C ASN A 389 -5.63 9.57 8.30
N GLY A 390 -6.47 10.17 7.46
CA GLY A 390 -6.08 11.22 6.51
C GLY A 390 -5.69 12.56 7.14
N LYS A 391 -5.76 12.73 8.47
CA LYS A 391 -5.29 13.94 9.16
C LYS A 391 -3.77 14.13 9.11
N TYR A 392 -3.02 13.08 8.78
CA TYR A 392 -1.56 13.09 8.77
C TYR A 392 -1.01 13.33 7.37
N ASP A 393 -0.03 14.22 7.25
CA ASP A 393 0.76 14.42 6.03
C ASP A 393 1.57 13.18 5.67
N ALA A 394 2.05 12.45 6.68
CA ALA A 394 2.72 11.17 6.50
C ALA A 394 2.57 10.24 7.71
N VAL A 395 2.83 8.96 7.48
CA VAL A 395 2.93 7.93 8.52
C VAL A 395 4.32 7.32 8.41
N LEU A 396 5.03 7.29 9.53
CA LEU A 396 6.35 6.68 9.66
C LEU A 396 6.28 5.48 10.59
N CYS A 397 6.47 4.29 10.04
CA CYS A 397 6.61 3.03 10.75
C CYS A 397 8.09 2.75 11.01
N VAL A 398 8.48 2.60 12.26
CA VAL A 398 9.85 2.20 12.62
C VAL A 398 9.87 0.70 12.88
N ILE A 399 10.64 -0.03 12.07
CA ILE A 399 10.64 -1.49 12.03
C ILE A 399 12.03 -2.00 12.42
N GLY A 400 12.08 -3.00 13.30
CA GLY A 400 13.29 -3.70 13.69
C GLY A 400 13.04 -5.21 13.77
N ASN A 401 14.11 -5.97 13.99
CA ASN A 401 14.08 -7.43 14.03
C ASN A 401 13.69 -7.97 15.43
N SER A 402 12.50 -7.61 15.93
CA SER A 402 11.99 -8.13 17.21
C SER A 402 10.45 -8.17 17.25
N PRO A 403 9.84 -8.97 18.14
CA PRO A 403 8.38 -9.07 18.26
C PRO A 403 7.66 -7.74 18.54
N LEU A 404 8.38 -6.73 19.09
CA LEU A 404 7.82 -5.40 19.37
C LEU A 404 7.30 -4.68 18.12
N HIS A 405 7.71 -5.11 16.93
CA HIS A 405 7.34 -4.48 15.66
C HIS A 405 6.24 -5.23 14.89
N GLY A 406 5.76 -6.38 15.39
CA GLY A 406 4.81 -7.25 14.67
C GLY A 406 3.59 -6.52 14.12
N GLU A 407 2.84 -5.83 14.98
CA GLU A 407 1.64 -5.10 14.53
C GLU A 407 1.97 -3.89 13.65
N ILE A 408 3.09 -3.20 13.89
CA ILE A 408 3.53 -2.05 13.07
C ILE A 408 3.86 -2.53 11.65
N TYR A 409 4.54 -3.68 11.54
CA TYR A 409 4.86 -4.33 10.29
C TYR A 409 3.60 -4.72 9.52
N GLU A 410 2.64 -5.38 10.16
CA GLU A 410 1.37 -5.78 9.51
C GLU A 410 0.55 -4.56 9.04
N LEU A 411 0.48 -3.50 9.84
CA LEU A 411 -0.16 -2.24 9.43
C LEU A 411 0.55 -1.61 8.23
N CYS A 412 1.88 -1.61 8.22
CA CYS A 412 2.67 -1.12 7.10
C CYS A 412 2.44 -1.96 5.83
N LEU A 413 2.40 -3.29 5.95
CA LEU A 413 2.15 -4.20 4.82
C LEU A 413 0.75 -4.01 4.24
N ARG A 414 -0.27 -3.84 5.09
CA ARG A 414 -1.66 -3.77 4.66
C ARG A 414 -2.04 -2.41 4.08
N HIS A 415 -1.54 -1.33 4.67
CA HIS A 415 -2.01 0.03 4.34
C HIS A 415 -0.96 0.93 3.69
N GLY A 416 0.30 0.49 3.63
CA GLY A 416 1.41 1.32 3.23
C GLY A 416 1.76 2.40 4.25
N ALA A 417 3.05 2.71 4.36
CA ALA A 417 3.57 3.84 5.11
C ALA A 417 5.04 4.05 4.73
N ALA A 418 5.63 5.17 5.14
CA ALA A 418 7.07 5.25 5.16
C ALA A 418 7.60 4.26 6.21
N ALA A 419 8.61 3.46 5.87
CA ALA A 419 9.23 2.53 6.81
C ALA A 419 10.69 2.90 7.03
N LEU A 420 11.06 3.21 8.27
CA LEU A 420 12.45 3.28 8.70
C LEU A 420 12.84 1.93 9.29
N CYS A 421 13.65 1.19 8.55
CA CYS A 421 14.05 -0.17 8.92
C CYS A 421 15.44 -0.18 9.56
N HIS A 422 15.50 -0.62 10.82
CA HIS A 422 16.72 -0.67 11.62
C HIS A 422 17.57 -1.94 11.40
N ASP A 423 16.98 -3.00 10.85
CA ASP A 423 17.70 -4.23 10.51
C ASP A 423 17.18 -4.76 9.16
N ALA A 424 18.09 -5.21 8.31
CA ALA A 424 17.78 -5.79 7.01
C ALA A 424 17.45 -7.29 7.07
N ARG A 425 17.50 -7.88 8.27
CA ARG A 425 17.32 -9.31 8.51
C ARG A 425 16.12 -9.45 9.43
N LEU A 426 14.94 -9.74 8.90
CA LEU A 426 13.68 -9.73 9.67
C LEU A 426 13.27 -11.13 10.17
N LEU A 427 14.21 -12.07 10.31
CA LEU A 427 13.90 -13.43 10.76
C LEU A 427 13.28 -13.47 12.16
N GLY A 428 13.83 -12.73 13.13
CA GLY A 428 13.31 -12.65 14.50
C GLY A 428 11.94 -11.95 14.58
N LEU A 429 11.65 -11.04 13.66
CA LEU A 429 10.30 -10.51 13.47
C LEU A 429 9.37 -11.55 12.85
N ALA A 430 9.81 -12.25 11.81
CA ALA A 430 9.01 -13.26 11.11
C ALA A 430 8.64 -14.44 12.01
N THR A 431 9.58 -14.95 12.81
CA THR A 431 9.34 -16.07 13.72
C THR A 431 8.48 -15.70 14.92
N SER A 432 8.25 -14.40 15.18
CA SER A 432 7.34 -13.97 16.26
C SER A 432 5.88 -14.39 16.01
N ALA A 433 5.52 -14.66 14.75
CA ALA A 433 4.24 -15.22 14.34
C ALA A 433 4.24 -16.76 14.23
N GLY A 434 5.36 -17.42 14.56
CA GLY A 434 5.56 -18.87 14.44
C GLY A 434 6.45 -19.28 13.26
N LEU A 435 7.03 -20.48 13.34
CA LEU A 435 7.94 -21.02 12.32
C LEU A 435 7.22 -21.25 10.98
N ALA A 436 5.97 -21.74 11.01
CA ALA A 436 5.14 -21.92 9.81
C ALA A 436 4.97 -20.62 9.01
N ALA A 437 4.65 -19.51 9.70
CA ALA A 437 4.49 -18.20 9.06
C ALA A 437 5.81 -17.69 8.46
N ALA A 438 6.93 -17.91 9.15
CA ALA A 438 8.26 -17.58 8.62
C ALA A 438 8.61 -18.44 7.39
N ALA A 439 8.32 -19.74 7.41
CA ALA A 439 8.52 -20.65 6.28
C ALA A 439 7.70 -20.23 5.05
N GLU A 440 6.46 -19.78 5.22
CA GLU A 440 5.64 -19.25 4.13
C GLU A 440 6.28 -18.00 3.51
N ILE A 441 6.72 -17.04 4.34
CA ILE A 441 7.39 -15.82 3.88
C ILE A 441 8.69 -16.17 3.13
N ALA A 442 9.50 -17.07 3.68
CA ALA A 442 10.75 -17.50 3.07
C ALA A 442 10.52 -18.22 1.74
N SER A 443 9.49 -19.06 1.68
CA SER A 443 9.13 -19.80 0.46
C SER A 443 8.72 -18.86 -0.66
N GLY A 444 7.88 -17.86 -0.34
CA GLY A 444 7.50 -16.82 -1.28
C GLY A 444 8.67 -15.95 -1.74
N GLU A 445 9.64 -15.68 -0.86
CA GLU A 445 10.82 -14.89 -1.20
C GLU A 445 11.85 -15.66 -2.05
N LEU A 446 12.03 -16.96 -1.79
CA LEU A 446 13.02 -17.81 -2.47
C LEU A 446 12.46 -18.50 -3.72
N GLY A 447 11.14 -18.57 -3.87
CA GLY A 447 10.49 -19.29 -4.97
C GLY A 447 10.64 -20.82 -4.88
N ARG A 448 11.00 -21.35 -3.70
CA ARG A 448 11.08 -22.78 -3.37
C ARG A 448 10.32 -23.06 -2.09
N ASN A 449 9.90 -24.31 -1.87
CA ASN A 449 9.36 -24.70 -0.58
C ASN A 449 10.47 -24.64 0.49
N VAL A 450 10.17 -24.01 1.63
CA VAL A 450 11.03 -23.90 2.82
C VAL A 450 10.28 -24.51 3.99
N LEU A 451 10.91 -25.45 4.70
CA LEU A 451 10.30 -26.14 5.83
C LEU A 451 10.55 -25.41 7.17
N GLU A 452 9.72 -25.69 8.18
CA GLU A 452 9.89 -25.13 9.53
C GLU A 452 11.24 -25.50 10.16
N GLU A 453 11.75 -26.70 9.87
CA GLU A 453 13.06 -27.16 10.34
C GLU A 453 14.21 -26.33 9.74
N GLU A 454 14.08 -25.88 8.47
CA GLU A 454 15.07 -24.98 7.87
C GLU A 454 15.07 -23.62 8.59
N ILE A 455 13.89 -23.11 8.93
CA ILE A 455 13.76 -21.85 9.69
C ILE A 455 14.40 -21.97 11.07
N ASP A 456 14.17 -23.07 11.79
CA ASP A 456 14.80 -23.33 13.10
C ASP A 456 16.32 -23.42 12.98
N VAL A 457 16.85 -24.06 11.93
CA VAL A 457 18.28 -24.06 11.63
C VAL A 457 18.81 -22.64 11.38
N TRP A 458 18.11 -21.83 10.58
CA TRP A 458 18.51 -20.44 10.31
C TRP A 458 18.43 -19.54 11.55
N ALA A 459 17.48 -19.81 12.46
CA ALA A 459 17.34 -19.08 13.71
C ALA A 459 18.48 -19.38 14.69
N ARG A 460 19.01 -20.61 14.67
CA ARG A 460 20.17 -21.03 15.49
C ARG A 460 21.50 -20.65 14.85
N ASP A 461 21.54 -20.57 13.52
CA ASP A 461 22.75 -20.31 12.74
C ASP A 461 22.42 -19.39 11.55
N GLU A 462 22.55 -18.07 11.78
CA GLU A 462 22.28 -17.05 10.75
C GLU A 462 23.16 -17.21 9.50
N SER A 463 24.31 -17.91 9.58
CA SER A 463 25.19 -18.11 8.43
C SER A 463 24.55 -18.99 7.35
N LYS A 464 23.63 -19.87 7.75
CA LYS A 464 22.90 -20.77 6.86
C LYS A 464 21.64 -20.14 6.25
N ARG A 465 21.29 -18.92 6.67
CA ARG A 465 20.05 -18.25 6.25
C ARG A 465 20.12 -17.77 4.80
N GLU A 466 19.17 -18.23 3.99
CA GLU A 466 19.03 -17.84 2.58
C GLU A 466 18.05 -16.66 2.36
N ALA A 467 16.95 -16.61 3.12
CA ALA A 467 15.91 -15.58 3.00
C ALA A 467 16.20 -14.36 3.88
N SER A 468 15.99 -13.16 3.35
CA SER A 468 16.12 -11.88 4.08
C SER A 468 14.88 -11.52 4.91
N PHE A 469 13.71 -12.03 4.50
CA PHE A 469 12.39 -11.68 5.04
C PHE A 469 11.97 -10.22 4.76
N LEU A 470 12.69 -9.52 3.88
CA LEU A 470 12.40 -8.13 3.51
C LEU A 470 11.40 -8.02 2.36
N GLY A 471 11.23 -9.06 1.54
CA GLY A 471 10.52 -8.93 0.25
C GLY A 471 9.12 -8.35 0.35
N ARG A 472 8.35 -8.75 1.37
CA ARG A 472 7.00 -8.19 1.63
C ARG A 472 7.05 -6.71 2.00
N LEU A 473 7.96 -6.33 2.91
CA LEU A 473 8.11 -4.94 3.35
C LEU A 473 8.65 -4.04 2.23
N ALA A 474 9.62 -4.50 1.44
CA ALA A 474 10.15 -3.79 0.29
C ALA A 474 9.05 -3.41 -0.69
N ARG A 475 8.15 -4.36 -1.00
CA ARG A 475 7.05 -4.11 -1.93
C ARG A 475 5.97 -3.19 -1.36
N ALA A 476 5.80 -3.14 -0.04
CA ALA A 476 4.73 -2.38 0.62
C ALA A 476 5.14 -0.96 1.05
N ALA A 477 6.34 -0.77 1.59
CA ALA A 477 6.77 0.50 2.19
C ALA A 477 6.95 1.62 1.14
N ARG A 478 6.54 2.84 1.49
CA ARG A 478 6.55 4.03 0.62
C ARG A 478 6.91 5.31 1.41
N PRO A 479 8.18 5.74 1.43
CA PRO A 479 9.40 5.02 1.02
C PRO A 479 9.85 3.97 2.05
N LEU A 480 10.69 3.02 1.62
CA LEU A 480 11.52 2.20 2.52
C LEU A 480 12.87 2.89 2.73
N ILE A 481 13.32 3.00 3.98
CA ILE A 481 14.53 3.70 4.37
C ILE A 481 15.41 2.77 5.22
N PHE A 482 16.70 2.69 4.89
CA PHE A 482 17.69 1.92 5.62
C PHE A 482 18.85 2.81 6.09
N HIS A 483 19.54 2.32 7.13
CA HIS A 483 20.70 2.98 7.71
C HIS A 483 22.04 2.56 7.12
N ALA A 484 22.04 1.59 6.20
CA ALA A 484 23.21 1.06 5.52
C ALA A 484 22.94 0.99 4.00
N PRO A 485 23.96 1.11 3.14
CA PRO A 485 23.79 1.05 1.68
C PRO A 485 23.49 -0.36 1.15
N GLN A 486 24.02 -1.42 1.77
CA GLN A 486 23.88 -2.80 1.29
C GLN A 486 22.43 -3.29 1.27
N PRO A 487 21.58 -3.01 2.29
CA PRO A 487 20.14 -3.33 2.21
C PRO A 487 19.39 -2.59 1.09
N VAL A 488 19.87 -1.41 0.69
CA VAL A 488 19.30 -0.66 -0.44
C VAL A 488 19.63 -1.37 -1.75
N GLU A 489 20.87 -1.80 -1.93
CA GLU A 489 21.30 -2.60 -3.08
C GLU A 489 20.56 -3.94 -3.14
N LEU A 490 20.44 -4.64 -2.00
CA LEU A 490 19.66 -5.88 -1.89
C LEU A 490 18.21 -5.69 -2.33
N CYS A 491 17.56 -4.58 -1.95
CA CYS A 491 16.18 -4.30 -2.38
C CYS A 491 16.08 -4.11 -3.90
N ARG A 492 17.06 -3.42 -4.50
CA ARG A 492 17.11 -3.21 -5.95
C ARG A 492 17.34 -4.53 -6.69
N GLU A 493 18.36 -5.28 -6.30
CA GLU A 493 18.79 -6.50 -7.00
C GLU A 493 17.81 -7.67 -6.82
N ARG A 494 17.31 -7.88 -5.60
CA ARG A 494 16.47 -9.04 -5.27
C ARG A 494 14.98 -8.78 -5.46
N PHE A 495 14.52 -7.55 -5.26
CA PHE A 495 13.09 -7.22 -5.26
C PHE A 495 12.67 -6.20 -6.32
N GLY A 496 13.62 -5.57 -7.03
CA GLY A 496 13.32 -4.50 -7.99
C GLY A 496 12.73 -3.25 -7.33
N VAL A 497 13.06 -3.00 -6.05
CA VAL A 497 12.52 -1.89 -5.26
C VAL A 497 13.61 -0.87 -4.94
N GLU A 498 13.36 0.40 -5.23
CA GLU A 498 14.22 1.51 -4.80
C GLU A 498 13.95 1.88 -3.33
N ALA A 499 14.89 1.53 -2.45
CA ALA A 499 14.92 2.00 -1.06
C ALA A 499 15.84 3.24 -0.93
N ARG A 500 15.73 3.96 0.19
CA ARG A 500 16.54 5.16 0.46
C ARG A 500 17.57 4.91 1.55
N TYR A 501 18.78 5.41 1.35
CA TYR A 501 19.83 5.38 2.35
C TYR A 501 19.80 6.65 3.22
N LEU A 502 19.76 6.47 4.55
CA LEU A 502 19.86 7.52 5.53
C LEU A 502 20.80 7.08 6.67
N PRO A 503 22.07 7.55 6.71
CA PRO A 503 23.07 7.12 7.68
C PRO A 503 22.56 7.15 9.13
N PHE A 504 22.91 6.14 9.93
CA PHE A 504 22.48 6.03 11.33
C PHE A 504 22.97 7.24 12.17
N PRO A 505 22.10 7.93 12.92
CA PRO A 505 22.49 9.10 13.70
C PRO A 505 23.06 8.69 15.05
N MET A 506 23.91 9.55 15.62
CA MET A 506 24.26 9.42 17.03
C MET A 506 23.04 9.72 17.90
N MET A 507 22.67 8.75 18.74
CA MET A 507 21.51 8.86 19.64
C MET A 507 21.83 9.67 20.90
N ARG A 508 23.09 9.58 21.36
CA ARG A 508 23.58 10.29 22.54
C ARG A 508 24.53 11.41 22.13
N HIS A 509 24.41 12.56 22.78
CA HIS A 509 25.39 13.63 22.62
C HIS A 509 26.59 13.34 23.53
N HIS A 510 27.76 13.18 22.93
CA HIS A 510 29.00 12.91 23.67
C HIS A 510 29.86 14.17 23.73
N ALA A 511 29.83 14.84 24.89
CA ALA A 511 30.87 15.80 25.23
C ALA A 511 32.21 15.06 25.41
N PRO A 512 33.35 15.67 25.03
CA PRO A 512 34.67 15.09 25.26
C PRO A 512 34.84 14.62 26.70
N ILE A 513 35.38 13.41 26.90
CA ILE A 513 35.65 12.89 28.23
C ILE A 513 36.83 13.66 28.84
N SER A 514 36.58 14.33 29.97
CA SER A 514 37.65 15.03 30.69
C SER A 514 38.55 14.06 31.46
N ARG A 515 39.80 14.47 31.74
CA ARG A 515 40.71 13.68 32.57
C ARG A 515 40.14 13.38 33.96
N GLN A 516 39.40 14.34 34.54
CA GLN A 516 38.76 14.20 35.84
C GLN A 516 37.62 13.17 35.80
N GLU A 517 36.77 13.22 34.77
CA GLU A 517 35.68 12.27 34.55
C GLU A 517 36.23 10.84 34.41
N ARG A 518 37.27 10.67 33.59
CA ARG A 518 37.98 9.38 33.45
C ARG A 518 38.51 8.87 34.79
N ALA A 519 39.21 9.72 35.55
CA ALA A 519 39.79 9.33 36.84
C ALA A 519 38.70 8.90 37.84
N ALA A 520 37.59 9.63 37.91
CA ALA A 520 36.46 9.30 38.76
C ALA A 520 35.79 7.98 38.35
N ALA A 521 35.58 7.76 37.05
CA ALA A 521 35.01 6.52 36.54
C ALA A 521 35.91 5.30 36.81
N ARG A 522 37.22 5.44 36.63
CA ARG A 522 38.18 4.36 36.94
C ARG A 522 38.22 4.05 38.43
N ALA A 523 38.23 5.07 39.29
CA ALA A 523 38.13 4.87 40.74
C ALA A 523 36.83 4.15 41.13
N ARG A 524 35.70 4.53 40.51
CA ARG A 524 34.40 3.91 40.75
C ARG A 524 34.38 2.40 40.45
N PHE A 525 35.05 1.97 39.38
CA PHE A 525 35.09 0.56 38.98
C PHE A 525 36.31 -0.21 39.49
N GLY A 526 37.13 0.42 40.34
CA GLY A 526 38.36 -0.18 40.88
C GLY A 526 39.40 -0.49 39.81
N ILE A 527 39.51 0.36 38.77
CA ILE A 527 40.48 0.21 37.68
C ILE A 527 41.74 1.01 38.01
N GLY A 528 42.86 0.32 38.23
CA GLY A 528 44.15 0.91 38.54
C GLY A 528 44.72 1.76 37.39
N PRO A 529 45.63 2.70 37.65
CA PRO A 529 46.17 3.61 36.63
C PRO A 529 46.99 2.92 35.53
N ALA A 530 47.55 1.74 35.81
CA ALA A 530 48.31 0.94 34.85
C ALA A 530 47.46 -0.07 34.07
N GLU A 531 46.25 -0.40 34.52
CA GLU A 531 45.36 -1.36 33.83
C GLU A 531 44.90 -0.82 32.48
N LYS A 532 44.76 -1.71 31.50
CA LYS A 532 44.26 -1.38 30.16
C LYS A 532 42.85 -1.94 29.97
N LEU A 533 41.84 -1.10 30.15
CA LEU A 533 40.44 -1.53 30.14
C LEU A 533 39.88 -1.54 28.71
N ILE A 534 39.45 -2.71 28.25
CA ILE A 534 38.68 -2.91 27.02
C ILE A 534 37.23 -3.12 27.40
N VAL A 535 36.32 -2.37 26.77
CA VAL A 535 34.88 -2.51 27.03
C VAL A 535 34.14 -2.80 25.73
N SER A 536 33.31 -3.84 25.76
CA SER A 536 32.29 -4.11 24.75
C SER A 536 30.92 -3.75 25.31
N PHE A 537 30.13 -2.97 24.57
CA PHE A 537 28.85 -2.43 25.06
C PHE A 537 27.65 -3.01 24.34
N GLY A 538 26.56 -3.23 25.09
CA GLY A 538 25.26 -3.68 24.58
C GLY A 538 24.89 -5.08 25.05
N PHE A 539 23.71 -5.56 24.64
CA PHE A 539 23.23 -6.90 24.99
C PHE A 539 24.18 -8.00 24.51
N LEU A 540 24.42 -8.99 25.37
CA LEU A 540 25.16 -10.20 25.03
C LEU A 540 24.18 -11.21 24.41
N VAL A 541 24.13 -11.24 23.08
CA VAL A 541 23.25 -12.11 22.28
C VAL A 541 24.06 -12.79 21.18
N PRO A 542 23.54 -13.88 20.56
CA PRO A 542 24.22 -14.53 19.44
C PRO A 542 24.60 -13.53 18.34
N GLY A 543 25.77 -13.74 17.72
CA GLY A 543 26.33 -12.87 16.68
C GLY A 543 27.11 -11.65 17.18
N LYS A 544 27.14 -11.35 18.49
CA LYS A 544 27.95 -10.23 19.07
C LYS A 544 29.45 -10.52 19.19
N GLY A 545 29.93 -11.64 18.64
CA GLY A 545 31.34 -12.00 18.63
C GLY A 545 31.94 -12.26 20.02
N ILE A 546 31.13 -12.73 20.99
CA ILE A 546 31.57 -12.87 22.40
C ILE A 546 32.67 -13.95 22.52
N ALA A 547 32.51 -15.08 21.82
CA ALA A 547 33.47 -16.18 21.84
C ALA A 547 34.79 -15.78 21.15
N GLU A 548 34.70 -15.11 20.01
CA GLU A 548 35.82 -14.57 19.23
C GLU A 548 36.59 -13.53 20.04
N ALA A 549 35.87 -12.64 20.75
CA ALA A 549 36.46 -11.67 21.66
C ALA A 549 37.21 -12.33 22.83
N LEU A 550 36.66 -13.39 23.44
CA LEU A 550 37.32 -14.14 24.51
C LEU A 550 38.59 -14.85 24.00
N ALA A 551 38.52 -15.49 22.85
CA ALA A 551 39.68 -16.15 22.23
C ALA A 551 40.79 -15.14 21.90
N ALA A 552 40.44 -13.99 21.33
CA ALA A 552 41.38 -12.91 21.06
C ALA A 552 41.97 -12.30 22.34
N PHE A 553 41.15 -12.13 23.37
CA PHE A 553 41.60 -11.59 24.64
C PHE A 553 42.56 -12.53 25.36
N ALA A 554 42.41 -13.86 25.22
CA ALA A 554 43.37 -14.82 25.76
C ALA A 554 44.78 -14.60 25.19
N LEU A 555 44.89 -14.35 23.87
CA LEU A 555 46.15 -14.05 23.21
C LEU A 555 46.73 -12.72 23.68
N LEU A 556 45.89 -11.68 23.74
CA LEU A 556 46.32 -10.35 24.20
C LEU A 556 46.79 -10.37 25.65
N LYS A 557 46.07 -11.05 26.54
CA LYS A 557 46.36 -11.13 27.98
C LYS A 557 47.70 -11.83 28.27
N ALA A 558 48.12 -12.75 27.42
CA ALA A 558 49.43 -13.39 27.51
C ALA A 558 50.58 -12.40 27.24
N GLU A 559 50.37 -11.42 26.35
CA GLU A 559 51.36 -10.39 26.01
C GLU A 559 51.23 -9.12 26.89
N GLN A 560 50.02 -8.81 27.35
CA GLN A 560 49.68 -7.64 28.18
C GLN A 560 48.89 -8.07 29.43
N PRO A 561 49.58 -8.55 30.48
CA PRO A 561 48.94 -9.05 31.71
C PRO A 561 48.06 -8.02 32.43
N GLU A 562 48.26 -6.72 32.18
CA GLU A 562 47.49 -5.60 32.73
C GLU A 562 46.17 -5.32 31.99
N ALA A 563 45.92 -5.98 30.85
CA ALA A 563 44.68 -5.80 30.09
C ALA A 563 43.47 -6.41 30.81
N ARG A 564 42.32 -5.75 30.75
CA ARG A 564 41.06 -6.21 31.34
C ARG A 564 39.93 -6.06 30.34
N LEU A 565 39.10 -7.09 30.19
CA LEU A 565 37.94 -7.07 29.29
C LEU A 565 36.63 -7.12 30.09
N VAL A 566 35.70 -6.23 29.72
CA VAL A 566 34.36 -6.15 30.30
C VAL A 566 33.32 -6.10 29.18
N PHE A 567 32.32 -6.98 29.28
CA PHE A 567 31.09 -6.88 28.49
C PHE A 567 30.04 -6.12 29.30
N ALA A 568 29.88 -4.85 28.98
CA ALA A 568 29.00 -3.89 29.65
C ALA A 568 27.59 -3.95 29.03
N GLY A 569 26.73 -4.80 29.59
CA GLY A 569 25.34 -4.96 29.18
C GLY A 569 24.64 -6.15 29.82
N GLU A 570 23.35 -6.30 29.50
CA GLU A 570 22.50 -7.40 29.96
C GLU A 570 22.76 -8.69 29.16
N VAL A 571 22.71 -9.83 29.85
CA VAL A 571 22.92 -11.15 29.25
C VAL A 571 21.60 -11.64 28.64
N GLY A 572 21.61 -11.90 27.34
CA GLY A 572 20.45 -12.39 26.58
C GLY A 572 20.70 -13.74 25.89
N MET A 573 21.74 -14.46 26.28
CA MET A 573 22.10 -15.78 25.72
C MET A 573 22.62 -16.71 26.81
N ASP A 574 22.66 -18.02 26.53
CA ASP A 574 23.35 -18.98 27.40
C ASP A 574 24.86 -18.74 27.37
N LEU A 575 25.42 -18.42 28.54
CA LEU A 575 26.86 -18.19 28.72
C LEU A 575 27.59 -19.40 29.33
N ALA A 576 26.89 -20.51 29.63
CA ALA A 576 27.51 -21.69 30.21
C ALA A 576 28.77 -22.16 29.43
N PRO A 577 28.79 -22.18 28.08
CA PRO A 577 29.97 -22.60 27.32
C PRO A 577 31.19 -21.66 27.47
N LEU A 578 30.97 -20.40 27.83
CA LEU A 578 32.00 -19.35 27.87
C LEU A 578 32.47 -19.01 29.29
N THR A 579 31.74 -19.49 30.30
CA THR A 579 31.92 -19.09 31.70
C THR A 579 33.29 -19.46 32.25
N GLU A 580 33.76 -20.68 31.97
CA GLU A 580 35.05 -21.15 32.50
C GLU A 580 36.25 -20.41 31.88
N GLN A 581 36.18 -20.17 30.57
CA GLN A 581 37.17 -19.38 29.86
C GLN A 581 37.19 -17.93 30.37
N ALA A 582 36.03 -17.31 30.56
CA ALA A 582 35.94 -15.96 31.07
C ALA A 582 36.49 -15.84 32.51
N LYS A 583 36.20 -16.81 33.39
CA LYS A 583 36.78 -16.87 34.74
C LYS A 583 38.30 -16.98 34.71
N THR A 584 38.83 -17.88 33.88
CA THR A 584 40.29 -18.08 33.71
C THR A 584 40.98 -16.79 33.24
N LEU A 585 40.32 -16.03 32.37
CA LEU A 585 40.84 -14.77 31.82
C LEU A 585 40.50 -13.53 32.67
N LEU A 586 39.79 -13.69 33.78
CA LEU A 586 39.28 -12.59 34.62
C LEU A 586 38.41 -11.58 33.85
N VAL A 587 37.58 -12.08 32.93
CA VAL A 587 36.65 -11.30 32.11
C VAL A 587 35.30 -11.16 32.80
N THR A 588 34.73 -9.95 32.78
CA THR A 588 33.35 -9.71 33.24
C THR A 588 32.36 -9.94 32.10
N LEU A 589 31.56 -11.01 32.17
CA LEU A 589 30.50 -11.31 31.22
C LEU A 589 29.17 -10.70 31.68
N GLY A 590 28.87 -9.49 31.21
CA GLY A 590 27.62 -8.80 31.54
C GLY A 590 27.71 -8.02 32.85
N THR A 591 27.13 -6.82 32.84
CA THR A 591 27.01 -5.93 34.00
C THR A 591 25.56 -5.71 34.40
N GLY A 592 24.63 -6.39 33.73
CA GLY A 592 23.21 -6.05 33.75
C GLY A 592 22.90 -4.84 32.86
N PHE A 593 21.62 -4.49 32.80
CA PHE A 593 21.15 -3.31 32.08
C PHE A 593 21.72 -2.03 32.71
N LEU A 594 22.32 -1.16 31.92
CA LEU A 594 23.02 0.02 32.39
C LEU A 594 22.13 1.26 32.35
N SER A 595 22.20 2.09 33.39
CA SER A 595 21.70 3.46 33.32
C SER A 595 22.58 4.30 32.39
N ASP A 596 22.07 5.42 31.85
CA ASP A 596 22.88 6.33 31.03
C ASP A 596 24.14 6.84 31.76
N ALA A 597 24.05 7.04 33.08
CA ALA A 597 25.18 7.44 33.92
C ALA A 597 26.24 6.34 34.04
N ASP A 598 25.82 5.08 34.21
CA ASP A 598 26.74 3.95 34.31
C ASP A 598 27.38 3.62 32.96
N TYR A 599 26.60 3.72 31.89
CA TYR A 599 27.07 3.57 30.53
C TYR A 599 28.14 4.62 30.19
N ARG A 600 27.89 5.90 30.50
CA ARG A 600 28.88 6.97 30.34
C ARG A 600 30.11 6.77 31.20
N ALA A 601 29.97 6.29 32.44
CA ALA A 601 31.12 5.97 33.28
C ALA A 601 31.98 4.85 32.66
N TRP A 602 31.37 3.79 32.12
CA TRP A 602 32.11 2.73 31.43
C TRP A 602 32.87 3.26 30.20
N LEU A 603 32.23 4.11 29.38
CA LEU A 603 32.90 4.81 28.28
C LEU A 603 34.09 5.65 28.75
N ALA A 604 33.90 6.41 29.83
CA ALA A 604 34.95 7.26 30.40
C ALA A 604 36.14 6.47 30.97
N ALA A 605 35.89 5.29 31.53
CA ALA A 605 36.92 4.44 32.12
C ALA A 605 37.75 3.66 31.08
N ALA A 606 37.15 3.32 29.93
CA ALA A 606 37.73 2.46 28.90
C ALA A 606 38.99 3.06 28.25
N ASP A 607 40.00 2.23 28.00
CA ASP A 607 41.15 2.54 27.15
C ASP A 607 40.90 2.18 25.68
N ALA A 608 40.08 1.15 25.42
CA ALA A 608 39.62 0.81 24.07
C ALA A 608 38.19 0.24 24.06
N GLY A 609 37.48 0.50 22.96
CA GLY A 609 36.18 -0.13 22.66
C GLY A 609 36.33 -1.40 21.83
N LEU A 610 35.45 -2.39 22.03
CA LEU A 610 35.36 -3.58 21.19
C LEU A 610 33.91 -3.82 20.75
N GLN A 611 33.64 -3.75 19.45
CA GLN A 611 32.31 -3.92 18.88
C GLN A 611 32.32 -4.88 17.71
N LEU A 612 32.11 -6.16 17.99
CA LEU A 612 32.09 -7.21 16.99
C LEU A 612 30.67 -7.57 16.57
N ARG A 613 30.57 -7.94 15.30
CA ARG A 613 29.44 -8.65 14.72
C ARG A 613 29.98 -9.78 13.87
N VAL A 614 29.51 -10.99 14.12
CA VAL A 614 29.80 -12.19 13.35
C VAL A 614 28.48 -12.62 12.70
N GLY A 615 28.44 -12.73 11.38
CA GLY A 615 27.22 -13.00 10.62
C GLY A 615 27.15 -12.26 9.28
N GLN A 616 25.94 -12.15 8.73
CA GLN A 616 25.74 -11.48 7.43
C GLN A 616 25.84 -9.94 7.52
N PRO A 617 26.29 -9.27 6.43
CA PRO A 617 26.45 -7.82 6.35
C PRO A 617 25.15 -7.01 6.54
N GLY A 618 25.30 -5.70 6.78
CA GLY A 618 24.21 -4.73 6.93
C GLY A 618 23.87 -4.38 8.38
N GLY A 619 24.74 -4.72 9.33
CA GLY A 619 24.57 -4.38 10.74
C GLY A 619 24.94 -2.93 11.05
N ILE A 620 24.26 -2.34 12.03
CA ILE A 620 24.61 -1.04 12.61
C ILE A 620 24.93 -1.17 14.11
N SER A 621 25.75 -0.26 14.63
CA SER A 621 26.13 -0.24 16.05
C SER A 621 26.11 1.16 16.63
N ALA A 622 25.03 1.46 17.37
CA ALA A 622 24.94 2.67 18.20
C ALA A 622 26.08 2.73 19.23
N ALA A 623 26.47 1.60 19.79
CA ALA A 623 27.54 1.53 20.76
C ALA A 623 28.91 1.86 20.17
N LEU A 624 29.16 1.53 18.90
CA LEU A 624 30.37 1.95 18.20
C LEU A 624 30.38 3.47 17.99
N GLN A 625 29.25 4.06 17.63
CA GLN A 625 29.11 5.52 17.57
C GLN A 625 29.31 6.19 18.93
N ASP A 626 28.85 5.57 20.01
CA ASP A 626 29.08 6.07 21.36
C ASP A 626 30.58 6.06 21.71
N CYS A 627 31.31 5.00 21.37
CA CYS A 627 32.77 4.96 21.49
C CYS A 627 33.44 6.06 20.64
N ILE A 628 33.01 6.22 19.39
CA ILE A 628 33.52 7.28 18.50
C ILE A 628 33.27 8.65 19.12
N GLY A 629 32.04 8.94 19.55
CA GLY A 629 31.65 10.22 20.16
C GLY A 629 32.39 10.54 21.46
N ALA A 630 32.79 9.51 22.21
CA ALA A 630 33.66 9.58 23.38
C ALA A 630 35.14 9.82 23.03
N GLY A 631 35.53 9.71 21.76
CA GLY A 631 36.93 9.78 21.30
C GLY A 631 37.74 8.51 21.58
N LEU A 632 37.05 7.39 21.87
CA LEU A 632 37.65 6.13 22.27
C LEU A 632 38.16 5.36 21.05
N ALA A 633 39.45 5.06 21.02
CA ALA A 633 40.03 4.13 20.05
C ALA A 633 39.31 2.78 20.16
N SER A 634 38.85 2.24 19.03
CA SER A 634 37.97 1.07 19.05
C SER A 634 38.35 0.06 17.98
N VAL A 635 38.04 -1.21 18.22
CA VAL A 635 38.12 -2.28 17.24
C VAL A 635 36.71 -2.73 16.92
N ALA A 636 36.37 -2.82 15.64
CA ALA A 636 35.05 -3.25 15.20
C ALA A 636 35.12 -4.16 13.97
N SER A 637 34.11 -5.00 13.80
CA SER A 637 33.91 -5.71 12.52
C SER A 637 33.78 -4.71 11.38
N ARG A 638 34.35 -5.04 10.21
CA ARG A 638 34.42 -4.16 9.04
C ARG A 638 33.04 -3.64 8.63
N ASP A 639 32.05 -4.52 8.50
CA ASP A 639 30.69 -4.15 8.12
C ASP A 639 30.10 -3.10 9.05
N LEU A 640 30.23 -3.28 10.37
CA LEU A 640 29.73 -2.33 11.36
C LEU A 640 30.37 -0.95 11.20
N ALA A 641 31.68 -0.91 10.96
CA ALA A 641 32.45 0.32 10.88
C ALA A 641 32.15 1.08 9.57
N GLU A 642 32.09 0.37 8.44
CA GLU A 642 31.78 0.95 7.14
C GLU A 642 30.34 1.49 7.08
N ASN A 643 29.37 0.77 7.63
CA ASN A 643 27.95 1.17 7.61
C ASN A 643 27.65 2.48 8.33
N ILE A 644 28.48 2.83 9.32
CA ILE A 644 28.35 4.08 10.07
C ILE A 644 29.41 5.11 9.67
N ASN A 645 30.17 4.89 8.59
CA ASN A 645 31.28 5.74 8.14
C ASN A 645 32.31 6.03 9.25
N ALA A 646 32.72 5.00 9.99
CA ALA A 646 33.60 5.15 11.14
C ALA A 646 34.92 5.85 10.78
N PRO A 647 35.45 6.71 11.65
CA PRO A 647 36.72 7.40 11.42
C PRO A 647 37.91 6.44 11.56
N ALA A 648 39.07 6.83 11.01
CA ALA A 648 40.27 5.98 10.93
C ALA A 648 40.84 5.47 12.28
N PHE A 649 40.47 6.08 13.40
CA PHE A 649 40.85 5.61 14.73
C PHE A 649 40.00 4.43 15.23
N VAL A 650 38.98 4.03 14.47
CA VAL A 650 38.31 2.74 14.60
C VAL A 650 39.01 1.75 13.68
N LYS A 651 39.59 0.70 14.24
CA LYS A 651 40.26 -0.35 13.47
C LYS A 651 39.26 -1.41 13.06
N HIS A 652 39.33 -1.77 11.78
CA HIS A 652 38.44 -2.75 11.18
C HIS A 652 39.11 -4.12 11.24
N VAL A 653 38.35 -5.12 11.65
CA VAL A 653 38.70 -6.54 11.49
C VAL A 653 37.73 -7.19 10.52
N ALA A 654 38.10 -8.32 9.90
CA ALA A 654 37.17 -9.08 9.07
C ALA A 654 35.86 -9.40 9.82
N ASP A 655 34.76 -9.61 9.08
CA ASP A 655 33.46 -9.96 9.68
C ASP A 655 33.42 -11.41 10.22
N TRP A 656 34.39 -12.22 9.78
CA TRP A 656 34.73 -13.54 10.32
C TRP A 656 36.21 -13.54 10.73
N PRO A 657 36.60 -12.75 11.73
CA PRO A 657 38.00 -12.52 12.03
C PRO A 657 38.58 -13.70 12.81
N ASP A 658 39.84 -14.05 12.51
CA ASP A 658 40.59 -14.92 13.41
C ASP A 658 40.94 -14.16 14.70
N SER A 659 40.99 -14.90 15.81
CA SER A 659 41.36 -14.40 17.13
C SER A 659 42.66 -13.55 17.14
N ARG A 660 43.66 -13.89 16.31
CA ARG A 660 44.93 -13.15 16.21
C ARG A 660 44.78 -11.79 15.54
N GLU A 661 43.80 -11.63 14.66
CA GLU A 661 43.52 -10.35 14.00
C GLU A 661 42.93 -9.36 15.00
N ILE A 662 41.91 -9.80 15.75
CA ILE A 662 41.30 -9.00 16.82
C ILE A 662 42.35 -8.63 17.88
N ALA A 663 43.16 -9.59 18.34
CA ALA A 663 44.18 -9.35 19.36
C ALA A 663 45.21 -8.29 18.90
N ARG A 664 45.70 -8.37 17.65
CA ARG A 664 46.62 -7.38 17.08
C ARG A 664 45.99 -6.00 16.96
N ALA A 665 44.73 -5.92 16.50
CA ALA A 665 44.01 -4.66 16.42
C ALA A 665 43.79 -4.02 17.80
N LEU A 666 43.48 -4.82 18.83
CA LEU A 666 43.33 -4.36 20.21
C LEU A 666 44.65 -3.89 20.80
N ALA A 667 45.73 -4.69 20.69
CA ALA A 667 47.06 -4.31 21.17
C ALA A 667 47.51 -2.97 20.57
N SER A 668 47.27 -2.80 19.26
CA SER A 668 47.58 -1.56 18.57
C SER A 668 46.69 -0.39 19.01
N SER A 669 45.44 -0.63 19.43
CA SER A 669 44.52 0.42 19.92
C SER A 669 44.81 0.83 21.36
N LEU A 670 45.38 -0.07 22.16
CA LEU A 670 45.86 0.17 23.52
C LEU A 670 47.26 0.82 23.59
N ALA A 671 47.96 0.88 22.45
CA ALA A 671 49.22 1.61 22.29
C ALA A 671 49.01 3.13 22.52
N LYS A 672 50.09 3.94 22.42
CA LYS A 672 50.07 5.37 22.78
C LYS A 672 48.78 6.09 22.32
N PRO A 673 48.11 6.85 23.21
CA PRO A 673 46.87 7.55 22.86
C PRO A 673 47.09 8.45 21.63
N VAL A 674 46.26 8.26 20.61
CA VAL A 674 46.19 9.16 19.46
C VAL A 674 45.20 10.26 19.79
N ASP A 675 45.56 11.53 19.56
CA ASP A 675 44.60 12.63 19.67
C ASP A 675 43.60 12.55 18.52
N ASN A 676 42.39 12.11 18.85
CA ASN A 676 41.31 11.86 17.90
C ASN A 676 40.27 12.98 17.86
N GLU A 677 40.47 14.09 18.58
CA GLU A 677 39.41 15.08 18.85
C GLU A 677 38.86 15.72 17.56
N ILE A 678 39.71 16.05 16.60
CA ILE A 678 39.28 16.64 15.32
C ILE A 678 38.39 15.66 14.54
N ALA A 679 38.84 14.41 14.40
CA ALA A 679 38.09 13.37 13.67
C ALA A 679 36.77 13.03 14.39
N ARG A 680 36.81 12.97 15.73
CA ARG A 680 35.62 12.81 16.59
C ARG A 680 34.61 13.94 16.37
N ALA A 681 35.04 15.19 16.49
CA ALA A 681 34.15 16.34 16.37
C ALA A 681 33.50 16.41 14.98
N ALA A 682 34.28 16.18 13.91
CA ALA A 682 33.77 16.10 12.55
C ALA A 682 32.73 14.97 12.39
N TYR A 683 33.01 13.79 12.94
CA TYR A 683 32.08 12.65 12.93
C TYR A 683 30.77 12.98 13.65
N CYS A 684 30.86 13.58 14.85
CA CYS A 684 29.71 13.96 15.66
C CYS A 684 28.80 14.97 14.94
N ALA A 685 29.40 15.96 14.26
CA ALA A 685 28.65 16.94 13.49
C ALA A 685 27.92 16.31 12.29
N ALA A 686 28.59 15.40 11.57
CA ALA A 686 28.01 14.73 10.40
C ALA A 686 26.85 13.77 10.74
N HIS A 687 26.85 13.21 11.95
CA HIS A 687 25.85 12.23 12.42
C HIS A 687 24.89 12.79 13.47
N ALA A 688 24.72 14.11 13.52
CA ALA A 688 23.87 14.76 14.51
C ALA A 688 22.37 14.47 14.27
N MET A 689 21.66 14.08 15.33
CA MET A 689 20.22 13.78 15.29
C MET A 689 19.33 14.90 14.68
N PRO A 690 19.58 16.21 14.90
CA PRO A 690 18.76 17.26 14.28
C PRO A 690 18.80 17.26 12.75
N ALA A 691 19.99 17.10 12.17
CA ALA A 691 20.17 17.03 10.71
C ALA A 691 19.55 15.74 10.14
N TYR A 692 19.70 14.62 10.86
CA TYR A 692 19.06 13.36 10.53
C TYR A 692 17.53 13.48 10.50
N ALA A 693 16.92 14.07 11.54
CA ALA A 693 15.47 14.23 11.64
C ALA A 693 14.90 15.11 10.51
N ALA A 694 15.60 16.17 10.13
CA ALA A 694 15.22 17.02 9.00
C ALA A 694 15.24 16.27 7.67
N ARG A 695 16.30 15.52 7.40
CA ARG A 695 16.42 14.68 6.20
C ARG A 695 15.39 13.57 6.16
N LEU A 696 15.13 12.90 7.28
CA LEU A 696 14.11 11.87 7.39
C LEU A 696 12.72 12.45 7.08
N LEU A 697 12.37 13.58 7.68
CA LEU A 697 11.07 14.22 7.45
C LEU A 697 10.90 14.62 5.98
N GLU A 698 11.94 15.18 5.36
CA GLU A 698 11.94 15.47 3.93
C GLU A 698 11.70 14.21 3.09
N MET A 699 12.42 13.12 3.40
CA MET A 699 12.26 11.85 2.70
C MET A 699 10.84 11.30 2.85
N VAL A 700 10.27 11.36 4.05
CA VAL A 700 8.94 10.82 4.34
C VAL A 700 7.82 11.62 3.65
N LEU A 701 7.98 12.94 3.50
CA LEU A 701 6.98 13.82 2.89
C LEU A 701 7.07 13.88 1.35
N LYS A 702 8.24 13.64 0.76
CA LYS A 702 8.43 13.74 -0.70
C LYS A 702 8.26 12.37 -1.40
N PRO A 703 7.38 12.26 -2.42
CA PRO A 703 7.24 11.03 -3.18
C PRO A 703 8.56 10.63 -3.85
N ILE A 704 8.77 9.32 -4.04
CA ILE A 704 9.84 8.82 -4.92
C ILE A 704 9.42 9.19 -6.34
N VAL A 705 10.18 10.07 -7.00
CA VAL A 705 10.05 10.27 -8.44
C VAL A 705 10.78 9.10 -9.09
N THR A 706 10.06 8.00 -9.34
CA THR A 706 10.54 6.95 -10.24
C THR A 706 10.38 7.49 -11.65
N PHE A 707 11.51 7.70 -12.35
CA PHE A 707 11.54 8.02 -13.77
C PHE A 707 11.32 6.77 -14.61
#